data_AF-A0A2S6G8Z9-F1
#
_entry.id   AF-A0A2S6G8Z9-F1
#
_cell.length_a   1.000
_cell.length_b   1.000
_cell.length_c   1.000
_cell.angle_alpha   90.00
_cell.angle_beta   90.00
_cell.angle_gamma   90.00
#
_symmetry.space_group_name_H-M   'P 1'
#
loop_
_entity.id
_entity.type
_entity.pdbx_description
1 polymer ?
#
loop_
_entity_poly.entity_id
_entity_poly.type
_entity_poly.pdbx_seq_one_letter_code
_entity_poly.pdbx_strand_id
1 'polypeptide(L)'
;MGKTGLISILLAMTVLAGCQSMGGRSIDDLPPTAAIPSTSEPGTVYAQYYDDVSGMVLDDLTASAIFPDQPTEVAALNQLARLTKRGNDYGTLVRGYIIPPTDGSYEFFVASDDESELFLSSDASADNLRQVAHVPRWTKAEDYSQYASQRSGSISLSGGNRYYFELLHKQAGGGDHFSVAWTGPNMGQQIISGDYLASWAPSAFESGDASQSYSLGYRIGYFDGDKGLAFSQDYPPLDQDEDGLYDNWEVYYGLDPTDPSDASTDTDGDLLSAEEEFLVGTNPTNPDTSGDGLTDGEKYAYGLDPLDPNDLYVEIEGETVNLYEYLHGEPEPPALVMQNGFVGHYFASDRFIDFAFTRTDEAIKFSWGNGSPDPAIPSDWFAVRWFAQIYPPHDTGTKTYQLNMRGDDGVRAWLNGEQVLSGWKAQAPTTYSATIELDAGQAPYELVAEYYEGQGGASVELWLSDPQTGTVIDQASTFQRPVLDMTEQTLLVDSDADGIPDVWELSYGLNPWEDDAGTVHNSQGLTSLEAYQMGVHPWTLEDVTEPVEVTPPTTTTPDTGGQITLSWTAPGTRIDGSSISLSEIDHYRVDYGQQIEDLSQTVDVEAGTTSYTFDGLATGTWYFQVYVVDTGGLVSPGSEVVSGEVQ
;
A
#
# COMPACT_ATOMS: atom_id res chain seq x y z
N MET A 1 -45.66 31.45 -44.97
CA MET A 1 -46.40 30.21 -44.66
C MET A 1 -45.69 29.08 -45.41
N GLY A 2 -44.68 28.39 -44.91
CA GLY A 2 -44.34 28.01 -43.54
C GLY A 2 -44.68 26.53 -43.34
N LYS A 3 -43.78 25.63 -43.74
CA LYS A 3 -43.68 24.25 -43.23
C LYS A 3 -42.25 23.72 -43.48
N THR A 4 -41.70 23.22 -42.40
CA THR A 4 -40.31 22.93 -42.05
C THR A 4 -39.80 21.64 -42.67
N GLY A 5 -38.50 21.64 -43.01
CA GLY A 5 -37.76 20.48 -43.47
C GLY A 5 -37.27 19.62 -42.29
N LEU A 6 -37.32 18.31 -42.49
CA LEU A 6 -36.51 17.35 -41.74
C LEU A 6 -35.18 17.22 -42.48
N ILE A 7 -34.10 17.64 -41.84
CA ILE A 7 -32.74 17.30 -42.22
C ILE A 7 -32.40 16.02 -41.45
N SER A 8 -32.35 14.89 -42.14
CA SER A 8 -31.66 13.71 -41.64
C SER A 8 -30.16 13.98 -41.78
N ILE A 9 -29.48 14.21 -40.66
CA ILE A 9 -28.01 14.14 -40.61
C ILE A 9 -27.68 12.68 -40.39
N LEU A 10 -27.28 12.03 -41.48
CA LEU A 10 -26.65 10.72 -41.50
C LEU A 10 -25.21 10.94 -41.01
N LEU A 11 -24.92 10.62 -39.74
CA LEU A 11 -23.55 10.56 -39.26
C LEU A 11 -22.96 9.24 -39.76
N ALA A 12 -22.30 9.29 -40.91
CA ALA A 12 -21.47 8.20 -41.40
C ALA A 12 -20.15 8.24 -40.63
N MET A 13 -20.01 7.40 -39.60
CA MET A 13 -18.71 6.98 -39.10
C MET A 13 -18.03 6.17 -40.22
N THR A 14 -17.14 6.82 -40.96
CA THR A 14 -16.13 6.12 -41.74
C THR A 14 -15.08 5.60 -40.78
N VAL A 15 -15.21 4.35 -40.35
CA VAL A 15 -14.12 3.59 -39.75
C VAL A 15 -13.08 3.37 -40.85
N LEU A 16 -11.98 4.12 -40.77
CA LEU A 16 -10.78 3.84 -41.55
C LEU A 16 -10.12 2.64 -40.90
N ALA A 17 -10.50 1.43 -41.32
CA ALA A 17 -9.77 0.21 -41.04
C ALA A 17 -8.36 0.32 -41.65
N GLY A 18 -7.42 0.80 -40.85
CA GLY A 18 -6.00 0.79 -41.13
C GLY A 18 -5.44 -0.60 -40.83
N CYS A 19 -5.73 -1.56 -41.70
CA CYS A 19 -5.01 -2.83 -41.73
C CYS A 19 -3.55 -2.54 -42.06
N GLN A 20 -2.69 -2.41 -41.05
CA GLN A 20 -1.26 -2.58 -41.19
C GLN A 20 -0.92 -3.99 -40.74
N SER A 21 -0.89 -4.92 -41.70
CA SER A 21 -0.26 -6.22 -41.51
C SER A 21 1.23 -6.00 -41.26
N MET A 22 1.62 -5.83 -39.99
CA MET A 22 3.00 -6.02 -39.56
C MET A 22 3.28 -7.51 -39.70
N GLY A 23 4.15 -7.88 -40.64
CA GLY A 23 4.48 -9.29 -40.88
C GLY A 23 5.05 -9.92 -39.61
N GLY A 24 4.25 -10.72 -38.92
CA GLY A 24 4.59 -11.39 -37.68
C GLY A 24 5.80 -12.31 -37.81
N ARG A 25 6.61 -12.36 -36.75
CA ARG A 25 7.46 -13.53 -36.48
C ARG A 25 6.55 -14.68 -36.06
N SER A 26 6.93 -15.92 -36.38
CA SER A 26 6.14 -17.11 -36.05
C SER A 26 6.01 -17.27 -34.53
N ILE A 27 4.80 -17.54 -34.03
CA ILE A 27 4.52 -17.83 -32.61
C ILE A 27 5.27 -19.08 -32.11
N ASP A 28 5.55 -20.03 -33.00
CA ASP A 28 6.39 -21.22 -32.70
C ASP A 28 7.88 -20.88 -32.48
N ASP A 29 8.31 -19.65 -32.80
CA ASP A 29 9.66 -19.14 -32.57
C ASP A 29 9.75 -18.26 -31.30
N LEU A 30 8.66 -18.15 -30.53
CA LEU A 30 8.67 -17.45 -29.24
C LEU A 30 9.15 -18.40 -28.13
N PRO A 31 10.11 -17.95 -27.30
CA PRO A 31 10.59 -18.73 -26.16
C PRO A 31 9.46 -18.89 -25.12
N PRO A 32 9.43 -19.98 -24.34
CA PRO A 32 8.46 -20.16 -23.26
C PRO A 32 8.52 -19.01 -22.24
N THR A 33 7.37 -18.72 -21.64
CA THR A 33 7.19 -17.68 -20.63
C THR A 33 8.26 -17.76 -19.55
N ALA A 34 9.03 -16.68 -19.40
CA ALA A 34 9.85 -16.42 -18.24
C ALA A 34 8.96 -16.10 -17.01
N ALA A 35 7.98 -16.96 -16.73
CA ALA A 35 7.04 -16.80 -15.62
C ALA A 35 7.81 -16.96 -14.30
N ILE A 36 8.31 -15.84 -13.81
CA ILE A 36 8.79 -15.65 -12.45
C ILE A 36 7.52 -15.36 -11.62
N PRO A 37 7.37 -15.91 -10.42
CA PRO A 37 6.13 -15.73 -9.67
C PRO A 37 5.95 -14.26 -9.29
N SER A 38 4.71 -13.79 -9.31
CA SER A 38 4.31 -12.44 -8.87
C SER A 38 4.66 -12.19 -7.41
N THR A 39 4.69 -13.26 -6.60
CA THR A 39 5.13 -13.23 -5.20
C THR A 39 6.31 -14.16 -4.95
N SER A 40 7.17 -13.78 -4.01
CA SER A 40 8.33 -14.58 -3.65
C SER A 40 7.92 -15.79 -2.81
N GLU A 41 8.05 -16.98 -3.39
CA GLU A 41 7.67 -18.27 -2.83
C GLU A 41 8.81 -18.88 -2.00
N PRO A 42 8.59 -19.26 -0.73
CA PRO A 42 9.60 -19.96 0.05
C PRO A 42 9.81 -21.38 -0.48
N GLY A 43 11.01 -21.94 -0.30
CA GLY A 43 11.28 -23.34 -0.64
C GLY A 43 11.78 -23.57 -2.06
N THR A 44 11.73 -22.57 -2.93
CA THR A 44 11.98 -22.73 -4.36
C THR A 44 12.74 -21.54 -4.96
N VAL A 45 13.44 -21.76 -6.06
CA VAL A 45 13.95 -20.72 -6.98
C VAL A 45 13.76 -21.20 -8.41
N TYR A 46 13.82 -20.29 -9.37
CA TYR A 46 13.62 -20.62 -10.78
C TYR A 46 14.92 -20.54 -11.56
N ALA A 47 15.22 -21.60 -12.31
CA ALA A 47 16.32 -21.65 -13.26
C ALA A 47 15.80 -21.41 -14.67
N GLN A 48 16.29 -20.35 -15.29
CA GLN A 48 16.09 -20.00 -16.69
C GLN A 48 17.20 -20.64 -17.52
N TYR A 49 16.84 -21.47 -18.50
CA TYR A 49 17.77 -22.10 -19.43
C TYR A 49 17.72 -21.42 -20.79
N TYR A 50 18.87 -21.36 -21.46
CA TYR A 50 19.04 -20.77 -22.78
C TYR A 50 19.75 -21.79 -23.66
N ASP A 51 18.99 -22.63 -24.35
CA ASP A 51 19.54 -23.64 -25.25
C ASP A 51 20.06 -23.00 -26.56
N ASP A 52 20.87 -23.75 -27.32
CA ASP A 52 21.52 -23.32 -28.56
C ASP A 52 22.50 -22.13 -28.44
N VAL A 53 22.92 -21.80 -27.22
CA VAL A 53 24.00 -20.84 -26.96
C VAL A 53 25.34 -21.52 -27.17
N SER A 54 25.87 -21.42 -28.39
CA SER A 54 27.20 -21.91 -28.73
C SER A 54 28.30 -21.13 -28.02
N GLY A 55 29.40 -21.81 -27.67
CA GLY A 55 30.55 -21.18 -27.02
C GLY A 55 30.87 -21.82 -25.67
N MET A 56 32.03 -21.45 -25.11
CA MET A 56 32.61 -22.07 -23.92
C MET A 56 32.69 -21.15 -22.71
N VAL A 57 32.37 -19.86 -22.87
CA VAL A 57 32.49 -18.89 -21.78
C VAL A 57 31.16 -18.20 -21.46
N LEU A 58 31.04 -17.65 -20.27
CA LEU A 58 29.87 -16.88 -19.85
C LEU A 58 29.62 -15.64 -20.70
N ASP A 59 30.67 -15.03 -21.27
CA ASP A 59 30.52 -13.94 -22.26
C ASP A 59 29.71 -14.38 -23.48
N ASP A 60 29.77 -15.67 -23.86
CA ASP A 60 28.95 -16.20 -24.97
C ASP A 60 27.47 -16.25 -24.59
N LEU A 61 27.17 -16.51 -23.31
CA LEU A 61 25.81 -16.46 -22.76
C LEU A 61 25.31 -15.01 -22.67
N THR A 62 26.05 -14.12 -22.03
CA THR A 62 25.61 -12.73 -21.79
C THR A 62 25.59 -11.88 -23.05
N ALA A 63 26.36 -12.23 -24.08
CA ALA A 63 26.28 -11.60 -25.39
C ALA A 63 25.21 -12.21 -26.33
N SER A 64 24.56 -13.30 -25.91
CA SER A 64 23.53 -13.95 -26.71
C SER A 64 22.29 -13.06 -26.83
N ALA A 65 21.71 -12.99 -28.03
CA ALA A 65 20.50 -12.19 -28.26
C ALA A 65 19.27 -12.72 -27.52
N ILE A 66 19.32 -13.95 -27.00
CA ILE A 66 18.25 -14.56 -26.20
C ILE A 66 18.45 -14.39 -24.69
N PHE A 67 19.57 -13.85 -24.24
CA PHE A 67 19.86 -13.67 -22.82
C PHE A 67 19.69 -12.19 -22.41
N PRO A 68 19.13 -11.88 -21.22
CA PRO A 68 18.51 -12.80 -20.26
C PRO A 68 17.01 -13.03 -20.50
N ASP A 69 16.44 -12.48 -21.57
CA ASP A 69 14.98 -12.25 -21.63
C ASP A 69 14.21 -13.30 -22.44
N GLN A 70 14.90 -14.30 -23.00
CA GLN A 70 14.32 -15.32 -23.88
C GLN A 70 14.78 -16.73 -23.49
N PRO A 71 14.50 -17.20 -22.25
CA PRO A 71 14.85 -18.54 -21.84
C PRO A 71 14.07 -19.58 -22.64
N THR A 72 14.73 -20.65 -23.06
CA THR A 72 14.13 -21.81 -23.73
C THR A 72 13.39 -22.74 -22.76
N GLU A 73 13.62 -22.62 -21.45
CA GLU A 73 12.89 -23.35 -20.40
C GLU A 73 13.04 -22.61 -19.07
N VAL A 74 11.99 -22.63 -18.23
CA VAL A 74 12.08 -22.28 -16.81
C VAL A 74 11.78 -23.52 -15.97
N ALA A 75 12.62 -23.81 -14.97
CA ALA A 75 12.41 -24.93 -14.05
C ALA A 75 12.55 -24.52 -12.59
N ALA A 76 11.60 -24.94 -11.75
CA ALA A 76 11.69 -24.80 -10.31
C ALA A 76 12.77 -25.70 -9.71
N LEU A 77 13.53 -25.15 -8.75
CA LEU A 77 14.58 -25.82 -8.01
C LEU A 77 14.31 -25.68 -6.51
N ASN A 78 14.21 -26.82 -5.82
CA ASN A 78 14.08 -26.89 -4.36
C ASN A 78 15.43 -27.01 -3.63
N GLN A 79 16.53 -26.80 -4.36
CA GLN A 79 17.90 -26.69 -3.88
C GLN A 79 18.72 -26.00 -4.96
N LEU A 80 19.79 -25.29 -4.61
CA LEU A 80 20.67 -24.64 -5.60
C LEU A 80 21.60 -25.63 -6.29
N ALA A 81 21.04 -26.65 -6.93
CA ALA A 81 21.78 -27.62 -7.70
C ALA A 81 20.93 -28.24 -8.81
N ARG A 82 21.56 -28.43 -9.97
CA ARG A 82 21.10 -29.37 -11.00
C ARG A 82 22.23 -30.33 -11.29
N LEU A 83 22.08 -31.56 -10.81
CA LEU A 83 23.11 -32.61 -10.84
C LEU A 83 22.93 -33.62 -11.99
N THR A 84 21.94 -33.38 -12.85
CA THR A 84 21.55 -34.26 -13.96
C THR A 84 21.90 -33.66 -15.30
N LYS A 85 22.20 -34.51 -16.29
CA LYS A 85 22.51 -34.07 -17.64
C LYS A 85 21.31 -33.48 -18.40
N ARG A 86 21.35 -32.18 -18.67
CA ARG A 86 20.49 -31.44 -19.60
C ARG A 86 20.97 -31.58 -21.05
N GLY A 87 22.26 -31.40 -21.33
CA GLY A 87 22.76 -31.40 -22.70
C GLY A 87 24.06 -30.60 -22.89
N ASN A 88 24.22 -30.08 -24.11
CA ASN A 88 25.37 -29.28 -24.56
C ASN A 88 24.87 -27.92 -25.08
N ASP A 89 25.77 -26.96 -25.26
CA ASP A 89 25.51 -25.66 -25.87
C ASP A 89 24.30 -24.92 -25.27
N TYR A 90 24.30 -24.76 -23.95
CA TYR A 90 23.27 -23.98 -23.24
C TYR A 90 23.86 -23.07 -22.18
N GLY A 91 23.08 -22.10 -21.73
CA GLY A 91 23.34 -21.30 -20.53
C GLY A 91 22.22 -21.42 -19.49
N THR A 92 22.51 -21.04 -18.25
CA THR A 92 21.54 -20.98 -17.16
C THR A 92 21.70 -19.69 -16.37
N LEU A 93 20.57 -19.11 -15.98
CA LEU A 93 20.47 -18.05 -14.98
C LEU A 93 19.53 -18.52 -13.87
N VAL A 94 20.00 -18.48 -12.63
CA VAL A 94 19.17 -18.73 -11.44
C VAL A 94 19.19 -17.48 -10.59
N ARG A 95 18.02 -17.01 -10.17
CA ARG A 95 17.88 -15.83 -9.28
C ARG A 95 16.94 -16.16 -8.13
N GLY A 96 17.14 -15.52 -7.00
CA GLY A 96 16.31 -15.74 -5.82
C GLY A 96 16.85 -15.06 -4.58
N TYR A 97 16.33 -15.48 -3.44
CA TYR A 97 16.77 -15.07 -2.13
C TYR A 97 17.37 -16.25 -1.37
N ILE A 98 18.48 -16.00 -0.68
CA ILE A 98 19.02 -16.90 0.35
C ILE A 98 18.62 -16.34 1.71
N ILE A 99 18.12 -17.22 2.59
CA ILE A 99 17.64 -16.90 3.93
C ILE A 99 18.49 -17.67 4.96
N PRO A 100 19.52 -17.05 5.56
CA PRO A 100 20.35 -17.68 6.57
C PRO A 100 19.51 -18.04 7.81
N PRO A 101 19.70 -19.23 8.41
CA PRO A 101 18.92 -19.63 9.59
C PRO A 101 19.27 -18.88 10.87
N THR A 102 20.47 -18.31 10.96
CA THR A 102 21.00 -17.68 12.17
C THR A 102 21.98 -16.58 11.82
N ASP A 103 22.13 -15.59 12.71
CA ASP A 103 23.19 -14.61 12.59
C ASP A 103 24.58 -15.26 12.60
N GLY A 104 25.44 -14.83 11.68
CA GLY A 104 26.85 -15.14 11.75
C GLY A 104 27.56 -15.11 10.41
N SER A 105 28.72 -15.74 10.38
CA SER A 105 29.55 -15.76 9.19
C SER A 105 29.31 -17.01 8.35
N TYR A 106 29.04 -16.77 7.07
CA TYR A 106 28.84 -17.76 6.04
C TYR A 106 29.96 -17.71 5.01
N GLU A 107 30.23 -18.85 4.38
CA GLU A 107 31.07 -18.95 3.19
C GLU A 107 30.30 -19.75 2.14
N PHE A 108 30.35 -19.29 0.90
CA PHE A 108 29.65 -19.86 -0.25
C PHE A 108 30.63 -20.59 -1.16
N PHE A 109 30.14 -21.62 -1.82
CA PHE A 109 30.90 -22.50 -2.68
C PHE A 109 30.12 -22.78 -3.95
N VAL A 110 30.78 -22.79 -5.12
CA VAL A 110 30.15 -23.11 -6.41
C VAL A 110 30.94 -24.20 -7.13
N ALA A 111 30.24 -25.16 -7.76
CA ALA A 111 30.81 -26.19 -8.61
C ALA A 111 29.93 -26.32 -9.86
N SER A 112 30.55 -26.48 -11.04
CA SER A 112 29.82 -26.55 -12.31
C SER A 112 30.64 -27.21 -13.42
N ASP A 113 29.96 -27.67 -14.47
CA ASP A 113 30.55 -28.13 -15.74
C ASP A 113 29.67 -27.54 -16.85
N ASP A 114 30.08 -26.51 -17.61
CA ASP A 114 31.38 -25.83 -17.66
C ASP A 114 31.45 -24.60 -16.70
N GLU A 115 31.57 -23.37 -17.23
CA GLU A 115 31.89 -22.13 -16.48
C GLU A 115 30.70 -21.63 -15.65
N SER A 116 30.92 -21.10 -14.43
CA SER A 116 29.87 -20.46 -13.64
C SER A 116 30.37 -19.30 -12.78
N GLU A 117 29.47 -18.36 -12.50
CA GLU A 117 29.68 -17.24 -11.59
C GLU A 117 28.51 -17.11 -10.62
N LEU A 118 28.83 -16.96 -9.33
CA LEU A 118 27.87 -16.74 -8.26
C LEU A 118 28.01 -15.31 -7.74
N PHE A 119 26.90 -14.59 -7.72
CA PHE A 119 26.76 -13.25 -7.18
C PHE A 119 25.83 -13.28 -5.96
N LEU A 120 26.15 -12.48 -4.95
CA LEU A 120 25.34 -12.30 -3.75
C LEU A 120 25.27 -10.81 -3.40
N SER A 121 24.08 -10.34 -3.09
CA SER A 121 23.82 -8.99 -2.63
C SER A 121 24.03 -8.85 -1.13
N SER A 122 24.24 -7.62 -0.65
CA SER A 122 24.29 -7.31 0.78
C SER A 122 22.93 -7.28 1.46
N ASP A 123 21.84 -7.33 0.68
CA ASP A 123 20.45 -7.23 1.13
C ASP A 123 19.51 -7.87 0.07
N ALA A 124 18.21 -7.59 0.16
CA ALA A 124 17.22 -8.11 -0.77
C ALA A 124 17.20 -7.39 -2.14
N SER A 125 17.98 -6.32 -2.35
CA SER A 125 18.02 -5.62 -3.65
C SER A 125 19.04 -6.24 -4.60
N ALA A 126 18.74 -6.23 -5.90
CA ALA A 126 19.70 -6.58 -6.96
C ALA A 126 20.82 -5.55 -7.14
N ASP A 127 20.62 -4.30 -6.72
CA ASP A 127 21.56 -3.20 -6.94
C ASP A 127 22.91 -3.40 -6.24
N ASN A 128 22.93 -4.20 -5.17
CA ASN A 128 24.10 -4.43 -4.33
C ASN A 128 24.83 -5.75 -4.64
N LEU A 129 24.51 -6.40 -5.77
CA LEU A 129 25.13 -7.65 -6.20
C LEU A 129 26.65 -7.53 -6.37
N ARG A 130 27.36 -8.55 -5.87
CA ARG A 130 28.79 -8.71 -6.08
C ARG A 130 29.13 -10.17 -6.35
N GLN A 131 30.06 -10.41 -7.25
CA GLN A 131 30.59 -11.76 -7.48
C GLN A 131 31.30 -12.25 -6.21
N VAL A 132 30.87 -13.41 -5.70
CA VAL A 132 31.43 -14.01 -4.48
C VAL A 132 32.20 -15.30 -4.75
N ALA A 133 31.90 -16.02 -5.84
CA ALA A 133 32.63 -17.22 -6.25
C ALA A 133 32.46 -17.52 -7.75
N HIS A 134 33.36 -18.29 -8.37
CA HIS A 134 33.24 -18.75 -9.75
C HIS A 134 34.05 -20.02 -10.08
N VAL A 135 33.59 -20.77 -11.07
CA VAL A 135 34.31 -21.87 -11.73
C VAL A 135 34.72 -21.39 -13.13
N PRO A 136 36.01 -21.22 -13.42
CA PRO A 136 36.47 -20.68 -14.71
C PRO A 136 36.48 -21.69 -15.86
N ARG A 137 36.09 -22.95 -15.61
CA ARG A 137 36.12 -23.99 -16.64
C ARG A 137 35.18 -25.15 -16.42
N TRP A 138 35.50 -26.10 -15.55
CA TRP A 138 34.59 -27.17 -15.13
C TRP A 138 35.17 -27.86 -13.89
N THR A 139 34.30 -28.46 -13.08
CA THR A 139 34.64 -29.34 -11.97
C THR A 139 33.81 -30.61 -12.01
N LYS A 140 34.19 -31.62 -11.21
CA LYS A 140 33.26 -32.73 -10.95
C LYS A 140 32.06 -32.23 -10.15
N ALA A 141 30.92 -32.91 -10.31
CA ALA A 141 29.75 -32.68 -9.47
C ALA A 141 30.11 -32.61 -7.99
N GLU A 142 29.71 -31.52 -7.35
CA GLU A 142 29.93 -31.23 -5.92
C GLU A 142 31.41 -31.17 -5.48
N ASP A 143 32.36 -31.06 -6.42
CA ASP A 143 33.77 -30.79 -6.09
C ASP A 143 34.02 -29.27 -6.01
N TYR A 144 34.01 -28.76 -4.78
CA TYR A 144 34.25 -27.35 -4.44
C TYR A 144 35.74 -27.02 -4.20
N SER A 145 36.66 -27.93 -4.54
CA SER A 145 38.07 -27.84 -4.14
C SER A 145 39.06 -27.69 -5.29
N GLN A 146 38.59 -27.77 -6.54
CA GLN A 146 39.45 -27.77 -7.71
C GLN A 146 40.09 -26.39 -7.97
N TYR A 147 39.36 -25.30 -7.74
CA TYR A 147 39.82 -23.93 -7.87
C TYR A 147 39.62 -23.13 -6.58
N ALA A 148 40.58 -22.26 -6.28
CA ALA A 148 40.43 -21.34 -5.14
C ALA A 148 39.27 -20.35 -5.31
N SER A 149 38.91 -20.02 -6.56
CA SER A 149 37.80 -19.14 -6.91
C SER A 149 36.41 -19.72 -6.61
N GLN A 150 36.32 -21.04 -6.38
CA GLN A 150 35.05 -21.69 -6.08
C GLN A 150 34.50 -21.32 -4.71
N ARG A 151 35.28 -20.64 -3.87
CA ARG A 151 34.94 -20.34 -2.48
C ARG A 151 34.97 -18.83 -2.25
N SER A 152 33.93 -18.31 -1.62
CA SER A 152 33.87 -16.92 -1.20
C SER A 152 34.79 -16.65 0.00
N GLY A 153 34.99 -15.35 0.30
CA GLY A 153 35.39 -14.95 1.63
C GLY A 153 34.29 -15.23 2.67
N SER A 154 34.61 -14.99 3.93
CA SER A 154 33.65 -14.96 5.03
C SER A 154 32.74 -13.74 4.89
N ILE A 155 31.43 -13.98 4.83
CA ILE A 155 30.36 -12.97 4.64
C ILE A 155 29.47 -13.01 5.88
N SER A 156 29.22 -11.86 6.51
CA SER A 156 28.32 -11.76 7.67
C SER A 156 26.88 -11.60 7.20
N LEU A 157 26.00 -12.50 7.64
CA LEU A 157 24.57 -12.46 7.34
C LEU A 157 23.76 -12.52 8.63
N SER A 158 22.57 -11.91 8.60
CA SER A 158 21.61 -11.89 9.70
C SER A 158 20.51 -12.92 9.45
N GLY A 159 20.24 -13.77 10.45
CA GLY A 159 19.28 -14.86 10.39
C GLY A 159 17.87 -14.37 10.07
N GLY A 160 17.17 -15.07 9.18
CA GLY A 160 15.81 -14.74 8.74
C GLY A 160 15.71 -13.65 7.68
N ASN A 161 16.79 -12.88 7.41
CA ASN A 161 16.77 -11.86 6.37
C ASN A 161 16.92 -12.46 4.97
N ARG A 162 16.36 -11.81 3.95
CA ARG A 162 16.52 -12.20 2.54
C ARG A 162 17.75 -11.52 1.93
N TYR A 163 18.53 -12.28 1.18
CA TYR A 163 19.68 -11.79 0.42
C TYR A 163 19.56 -12.20 -1.04
N TYR A 164 19.46 -11.23 -1.95
CA TYR A 164 19.32 -11.50 -3.38
C TYR A 164 20.60 -12.16 -3.94
N PHE A 165 20.45 -13.14 -4.82
CA PHE A 165 21.56 -13.82 -5.46
C PHE A 165 21.30 -14.06 -6.95
N GLU A 166 22.37 -14.20 -7.71
CA GLU A 166 22.35 -14.69 -9.09
C GLU A 166 23.42 -15.75 -9.31
N LEU A 167 23.06 -16.79 -10.06
CA LEU A 167 23.99 -17.80 -10.56
C LEU A 167 23.92 -17.84 -12.08
N LEU A 168 25.05 -17.57 -12.72
CA LEU A 168 25.24 -17.78 -14.15
C LEU A 168 26.01 -19.08 -14.39
N HIS A 169 25.59 -19.86 -15.38
CA HIS A 169 26.28 -21.10 -15.77
C HIS A 169 26.27 -21.24 -17.30
N LYS A 170 27.42 -21.58 -17.89
CA LYS A 170 27.56 -21.93 -19.31
C LYS A 170 27.94 -23.39 -19.42
N GLN A 171 27.29 -24.11 -20.32
CA GLN A 171 27.68 -25.45 -20.75
C GLN A 171 27.97 -25.47 -22.25
N ALA A 172 29.17 -25.91 -22.63
CA ALA A 172 29.54 -26.13 -24.03
C ALA A 172 29.37 -27.60 -24.39
N GLY A 173 30.02 -28.51 -23.66
CA GLY A 173 29.69 -29.91 -23.79
C GLY A 173 30.55 -30.88 -23.00
N GLY A 174 29.99 -32.05 -22.68
CA GLY A 174 30.66 -33.04 -21.86
C GLY A 174 29.79 -33.50 -20.70
N GLY A 175 30.29 -33.37 -19.47
CA GLY A 175 29.43 -33.41 -18.28
C GLY A 175 28.74 -32.06 -18.12
N ASP A 176 27.64 -32.03 -17.38
CA ASP A 176 26.90 -30.82 -17.09
C ASP A 176 26.29 -30.91 -15.70
N HIS A 177 26.56 -29.89 -14.91
CA HIS A 177 25.94 -29.66 -13.62
C HIS A 177 26.23 -28.23 -13.17
N PHE A 178 25.46 -27.79 -12.19
CA PHE A 178 25.89 -26.75 -11.27
C PHE A 178 25.40 -27.08 -9.86
N SER A 179 26.09 -26.56 -8.85
CA SER A 179 25.69 -26.63 -7.45
C SER A 179 26.30 -25.47 -6.66
N VAL A 180 25.50 -24.91 -5.76
CA VAL A 180 25.91 -23.90 -4.78
C VAL A 180 25.73 -24.47 -3.38
N ALA A 181 26.81 -24.45 -2.61
CA ALA A 181 26.86 -24.88 -1.22
C ALA A 181 27.30 -23.75 -0.31
N TRP A 182 27.09 -23.93 0.99
CA TRP A 182 27.55 -23.00 2.01
C TRP A 182 27.98 -23.70 3.29
N THR A 183 28.77 -22.99 4.10
CA THR A 183 29.04 -23.29 5.51
C THR A 183 28.64 -22.08 6.34
N GLY A 184 28.27 -22.28 7.59
CA GLY A 184 27.81 -21.22 8.48
C GLY A 184 27.85 -21.65 9.96
N PRO A 185 27.28 -20.82 10.86
CA PRO A 185 27.22 -21.15 12.29
C PRO A 185 26.54 -22.49 12.55
N ASN A 186 27.23 -23.39 13.24
CA ASN A 186 26.72 -24.72 13.63
C ASN A 186 26.30 -25.65 12.46
N MET A 187 26.76 -25.38 11.24
CA MET A 187 26.43 -26.19 10.06
C MET A 187 27.69 -26.55 9.26
N GLY A 188 27.74 -27.80 8.80
CA GLY A 188 28.77 -28.29 7.88
C GLY A 188 28.54 -27.78 6.45
N GLN A 189 29.48 -28.05 5.54
CA GLN A 189 29.31 -27.72 4.13
C GLN A 189 28.15 -28.53 3.55
N GLN A 190 27.15 -27.85 2.99
CA GLN A 190 25.98 -28.47 2.40
C GLN A 190 25.45 -27.62 1.24
N ILE A 191 24.81 -28.27 0.26
CA ILE A 191 24.05 -27.57 -0.79
C ILE A 191 22.94 -26.75 -0.13
N ILE A 192 22.68 -25.55 -0.64
CA ILE A 192 21.61 -24.70 -0.13
C ILE A 192 20.27 -25.32 -0.54
N SER A 193 19.55 -25.91 0.42
CA SER A 193 18.21 -26.49 0.20
C SER A 193 17.13 -25.41 0.19
N GLY A 194 15.95 -25.80 -0.28
CA GLY A 194 14.75 -24.97 -0.28
C GLY A 194 14.40 -24.40 1.10
N ASP A 195 14.79 -25.07 2.19
CA ASP A 195 14.60 -24.57 3.56
C ASP A 195 15.22 -23.17 3.79
N TYR A 196 16.14 -22.75 2.93
CA TYR A 196 16.87 -21.48 3.00
C TYR A 196 16.73 -20.65 1.73
N LEU A 197 15.76 -20.95 0.89
CA LEU A 197 15.54 -20.27 -0.38
C LEU A 197 14.15 -19.64 -0.45
N ALA A 198 14.06 -18.55 -1.19
CA ALA A 198 12.79 -18.08 -1.73
C ALA A 198 12.99 -17.61 -3.18
N SER A 199 11.95 -17.72 -4.00
CA SER A 199 12.03 -17.33 -5.41
C SER A 199 12.25 -15.83 -5.49
N TRP A 200 12.93 -15.39 -6.55
CA TRP A 200 12.95 -13.97 -6.85
C TRP A 200 11.55 -13.61 -7.33
N ALA A 201 10.97 -12.60 -6.71
CA ALA A 201 9.87 -11.84 -7.25
C ALA A 201 10.28 -10.37 -7.09
N PRO A 202 10.13 -9.56 -8.13
CA PRO A 202 10.38 -8.13 -7.99
C PRO A 202 9.47 -7.52 -6.92
N SER A 203 9.93 -6.45 -6.27
CA SER A 203 9.04 -5.61 -5.46
C SER A 203 8.01 -4.95 -6.38
N ALA A 204 6.77 -4.79 -5.89
CA ALA A 204 5.72 -4.04 -6.57
C ALA A 204 6.28 -2.75 -7.18
N PHE A 205 6.02 -2.58 -8.46
CA PHE A 205 6.65 -1.58 -9.30
C PHE A 205 5.94 -0.23 -9.12
N GLU A 206 6.66 0.84 -8.81
CA GLU A 206 6.12 2.20 -8.91
C GLU A 206 6.47 2.82 -10.28
N SER A 207 5.48 2.83 -11.17
CA SER A 207 5.25 3.76 -12.30
C SER A 207 6.09 3.68 -13.61
N GLY A 208 5.36 3.62 -14.74
CA GLY A 208 5.35 4.68 -15.77
C GLY A 208 6.29 4.60 -16.98
N ASP A 209 7.48 3.99 -16.88
CA ASP A 209 8.44 3.99 -18.01
C ASP A 209 8.69 2.57 -18.58
N ALA A 210 8.17 2.34 -19.78
CA ALA A 210 8.38 1.12 -20.56
C ALA A 210 9.88 0.84 -20.80
N SER A 211 10.72 1.87 -20.95
CA SER A 211 12.16 1.74 -21.14
C SER A 211 12.87 1.24 -19.87
N GLN A 212 12.39 1.61 -18.68
CA GLN A 212 12.94 1.16 -17.40
C GLN A 212 12.50 -0.28 -17.09
N SER A 213 11.23 -0.59 -17.37
CA SER A 213 10.66 -1.94 -17.31
C SER A 213 11.42 -2.93 -18.21
N TYR A 214 11.71 -2.54 -19.45
CA TYR A 214 12.53 -3.34 -20.36
C TYR A 214 13.96 -3.54 -19.84
N SER A 215 14.56 -2.53 -19.19
CA SER A 215 15.92 -2.63 -18.64
C SER A 215 16.06 -3.55 -17.42
N LEU A 216 14.94 -3.90 -16.77
CA LEU A 216 14.88 -4.80 -15.62
C LEU A 216 14.57 -6.26 -15.99
N GLY A 217 14.47 -6.56 -17.29
CA GLY A 217 14.32 -7.92 -17.83
C GLY A 217 12.88 -8.37 -18.08
N TYR A 218 11.95 -7.41 -18.18
CA TYR A 218 10.56 -7.71 -18.49
C TYR A 218 10.22 -7.40 -19.94
N ARG A 219 9.34 -8.20 -20.53
CA ARG A 219 8.78 -7.87 -21.83
C ARG A 219 7.78 -6.75 -21.67
N ILE A 220 7.97 -5.66 -22.43
CA ILE A 220 6.88 -4.73 -22.72
C ILE A 220 5.84 -5.56 -23.49
N GLY A 221 4.77 -5.95 -22.81
CA GLY A 221 3.75 -6.89 -23.29
C GLY A 221 3.55 -8.14 -22.44
N TYR A 222 4.41 -8.43 -21.43
CA TYR A 222 4.24 -9.61 -20.55
C TYR A 222 4.67 -9.34 -19.09
N PHE A 223 4.51 -8.10 -18.65
CA PHE A 223 4.26 -7.88 -17.24
C PHE A 223 2.80 -8.14 -16.97
N ASP A 224 2.56 -8.86 -15.86
CA ASP A 224 1.33 -8.83 -15.07
C ASP A 224 0.65 -7.51 -15.32
N GLY A 225 -0.50 -7.59 -15.94
CA GLY A 225 -1.32 -6.43 -16.02
C GLY A 225 -1.67 -6.07 -14.59
N ASP A 226 -0.97 -5.11 -14.02
CA ASP A 226 -1.32 -4.52 -12.74
C ASP A 226 -1.34 -2.99 -12.88
N LYS A 227 -0.74 -2.41 -13.94
CA LYS A 227 -0.65 -0.94 -14.14
C LYS A 227 -0.57 -0.47 -15.61
N GLY A 228 -1.47 -0.93 -16.48
CA GLY A 228 -1.75 -0.37 -17.83
C GLY A 228 -0.67 0.54 -18.47
N LEU A 229 0.43 -0.06 -18.97
CA LEU A 229 1.58 0.72 -19.47
C LEU A 229 1.21 1.62 -20.66
N ALA A 230 1.73 2.85 -20.67
CA ALA A 230 1.55 3.79 -21.77
C ALA A 230 2.22 3.31 -23.08
N PHE A 231 1.50 3.44 -24.20
CA PHE A 231 1.98 3.09 -25.54
C PHE A 231 3.33 3.77 -25.88
N SER A 232 4.30 2.97 -26.31
CA SER A 232 5.57 3.46 -26.86
C SER A 232 5.71 3.09 -28.34
N GLN A 233 5.90 4.09 -29.20
CA GLN A 233 6.08 3.85 -30.64
C GLN A 233 7.38 3.11 -30.97
N ASP A 234 8.39 3.19 -30.10
CA ASP A 234 9.67 2.49 -30.26
C ASP A 234 9.56 1.02 -29.81
N TYR A 235 8.55 0.67 -29.02
CA TYR A 235 8.31 -0.66 -28.44
C TYR A 235 6.80 -0.93 -28.32
N PRO A 236 6.10 -1.25 -29.43
CA PRO A 236 4.66 -1.49 -29.39
C PRO A 236 4.33 -2.72 -28.53
N PRO A 237 3.29 -2.66 -27.69
CA PRO A 237 2.80 -3.81 -26.92
C PRO A 237 2.40 -4.98 -27.85
N LEU A 238 2.41 -6.19 -27.29
CA LEU A 238 1.90 -7.37 -27.99
C LEU A 238 0.36 -7.33 -27.97
N ASP A 239 -0.22 -7.81 -29.07
CA ASP A 239 -1.65 -8.07 -29.27
C ASP A 239 -1.66 -9.43 -29.97
N GLN A 240 -1.82 -10.50 -29.18
CA GLN A 240 -1.52 -11.87 -29.57
C GLN A 240 -2.63 -12.49 -30.41
N ASP A 241 -3.89 -12.10 -30.20
CA ASP A 241 -5.03 -12.61 -30.95
C ASP A 241 -5.63 -11.62 -31.97
N GLU A 242 -5.04 -10.42 -32.08
CA GLU A 242 -5.31 -9.37 -33.07
C GLU A 242 -6.74 -8.78 -32.96
N ASP A 243 -7.29 -8.71 -31.75
CA ASP A 243 -8.62 -8.13 -31.52
C ASP A 243 -8.61 -6.62 -31.23
N GLY A 244 -7.43 -6.04 -31.01
CA GLY A 244 -7.23 -4.62 -30.79
C GLY A 244 -7.02 -4.22 -29.33
N LEU A 245 -7.14 -5.18 -28.40
CA LEU A 245 -6.60 -5.06 -27.06
C LEU A 245 -5.13 -5.46 -27.03
N TYR A 246 -4.40 -5.00 -26.03
CA TYR A 246 -2.99 -5.39 -25.85
C TYR A 246 -2.91 -6.44 -24.75
N ASP A 247 -2.08 -7.48 -24.92
CA ASP A 247 -1.99 -8.62 -24.00
C ASP A 247 -1.79 -8.17 -22.54
N ASN A 248 -1.01 -7.12 -22.32
CA ASN A 248 -0.72 -6.61 -20.98
C ASN A 248 -1.90 -5.85 -20.34
N TRP A 249 -2.80 -5.31 -21.15
CA TRP A 249 -4.04 -4.69 -20.69
C TRP A 249 -5.09 -5.77 -20.45
N GLU A 250 -5.18 -6.78 -21.32
CA GLU A 250 -6.08 -7.92 -21.15
C GLU A 250 -5.77 -8.71 -19.89
N VAL A 251 -4.50 -9.09 -19.70
CA VAL A 251 -4.06 -9.76 -18.47
C VAL A 251 -4.34 -8.91 -17.24
N TYR A 252 -4.32 -7.56 -17.36
CA TYR A 252 -4.57 -6.67 -16.21
C TYR A 252 -5.95 -6.83 -15.65
N TYR A 253 -6.89 -6.78 -16.56
CA TYR A 253 -8.27 -6.86 -16.20
C TYR A 253 -8.80 -8.28 -16.34
N GLY A 254 -7.93 -9.29 -16.23
CA GLY A 254 -8.33 -10.69 -16.17
C GLY A 254 -8.97 -11.25 -17.46
N LEU A 255 -8.77 -10.59 -18.60
CA LEU A 255 -9.11 -11.07 -19.93
C LEU A 255 -8.05 -12.06 -20.44
N ASP A 256 -8.40 -12.86 -21.46
CA ASP A 256 -7.56 -13.90 -22.07
C ASP A 256 -6.91 -13.36 -23.35
N PRO A 257 -5.60 -13.03 -23.35
CA PRO A 257 -4.87 -12.48 -24.52
C PRO A 257 -4.73 -13.46 -25.70
N THR A 258 -5.46 -14.56 -25.67
CA THR A 258 -5.50 -15.58 -26.71
C THR A 258 -6.92 -15.86 -27.22
N ASP A 259 -7.94 -15.23 -26.62
CA ASP A 259 -9.34 -15.35 -27.01
C ASP A 259 -9.88 -14.03 -27.57
N PRO A 260 -9.86 -13.83 -28.90
CA PRO A 260 -10.20 -12.55 -29.53
C PRO A 260 -11.69 -12.20 -29.46
N SER A 261 -12.47 -12.98 -28.71
CA SER A 261 -13.88 -12.74 -28.47
C SER A 261 -14.14 -11.96 -27.18
N ASP A 262 -13.18 -11.91 -26.26
CA ASP A 262 -13.34 -11.23 -24.98
C ASP A 262 -13.22 -9.69 -25.07
N ALA A 263 -12.52 -9.14 -26.07
CA ALA A 263 -12.61 -7.73 -26.43
C ALA A 263 -14.05 -7.27 -26.68
N SER A 264 -14.90 -8.18 -27.17
CA SER A 264 -16.31 -7.92 -27.42
C SER A 264 -17.23 -8.33 -26.26
N THR A 265 -16.66 -8.78 -25.13
CA THR A 265 -17.41 -9.12 -23.92
C THR A 265 -17.54 -7.91 -22.99
N ASP A 266 -18.71 -7.84 -22.36
CA ASP A 266 -19.06 -6.91 -21.30
C ASP A 266 -18.82 -7.66 -19.99
N THR A 267 -17.63 -7.44 -19.42
CA THR A 267 -17.04 -8.31 -18.41
C THR A 267 -17.58 -8.03 -17.02
N ASP A 268 -17.86 -6.77 -16.71
CA ASP A 268 -18.47 -6.30 -15.46
C ASP A 268 -20.00 -6.10 -15.55
N GLY A 269 -20.57 -6.17 -16.75
CA GLY A 269 -22.02 -6.15 -16.97
C GLY A 269 -22.61 -4.75 -17.03
N ASP A 270 -21.79 -3.76 -17.37
CA ASP A 270 -22.08 -2.34 -17.33
C ASP A 270 -22.57 -1.77 -18.69
N LEU A 271 -22.58 -2.63 -19.73
CA LEU A 271 -22.97 -2.38 -21.13
C LEU A 271 -21.87 -1.85 -22.06
N LEU A 272 -20.63 -1.70 -21.60
CA LEU A 272 -19.46 -1.52 -22.45
C LEU A 272 -18.78 -2.87 -22.69
N SER A 273 -18.23 -3.07 -23.88
CA SER A 273 -17.29 -4.17 -24.08
C SER A 273 -15.88 -3.76 -23.66
N ALA A 274 -15.02 -4.72 -23.35
CA ALA A 274 -13.63 -4.47 -23.02
C ALA A 274 -12.89 -3.59 -24.07
N GLU A 275 -13.16 -3.76 -25.37
CA GLU A 275 -12.65 -2.85 -26.42
C GLU A 275 -13.13 -1.40 -26.24
N GLU A 276 -14.40 -1.20 -25.89
CA GLU A 276 -14.97 0.13 -25.70
C GLU A 276 -14.37 0.81 -24.47
N GLU A 277 -14.16 0.06 -23.40
CA GLU A 277 -13.53 0.52 -22.16
C GLU A 277 -12.07 0.87 -22.36
N PHE A 278 -11.33 0.06 -23.13
CA PHE A 278 -9.99 0.38 -23.57
C PHE A 278 -9.92 1.72 -24.34
N LEU A 279 -10.95 2.02 -25.14
CA LEU A 279 -11.02 3.27 -25.92
C LEU A 279 -11.41 4.49 -25.09
N VAL A 280 -12.25 4.32 -24.05
CA VAL A 280 -12.67 5.43 -23.17
C VAL A 280 -11.78 5.60 -21.94
N GLY A 281 -10.93 4.61 -21.66
CA GLY A 281 -9.98 4.62 -20.54
C GLY A 281 -10.55 4.12 -19.21
N THR A 282 -11.63 3.35 -19.23
CA THR A 282 -12.28 2.76 -18.05
C THR A 282 -11.75 1.35 -17.74
N ASN A 283 -12.16 0.79 -16.60
CA ASN A 283 -11.72 -0.53 -16.12
C ASN A 283 -12.76 -1.61 -16.47
N PRO A 284 -12.45 -2.57 -17.36
CA PRO A 284 -13.38 -3.61 -17.82
C PRO A 284 -13.76 -4.68 -16.81
N THR A 285 -13.30 -4.55 -15.57
CA THR A 285 -13.73 -5.40 -14.47
C THR A 285 -14.41 -4.61 -13.35
N ASN A 286 -14.48 -3.29 -13.48
CA ASN A 286 -15.15 -2.42 -12.54
C ASN A 286 -16.23 -1.64 -13.27
N PRO A 287 -17.52 -1.96 -13.03
CA PRO A 287 -18.61 -1.35 -13.78
C PRO A 287 -18.77 0.16 -13.50
N ASP A 288 -18.10 0.72 -12.49
CA ASP A 288 -18.09 2.17 -12.18
C ASP A 288 -16.66 2.61 -11.83
N THR A 289 -15.88 2.97 -12.85
CA THR A 289 -14.49 3.41 -12.69
C THR A 289 -14.34 4.66 -11.83
N SER A 290 -15.36 5.52 -11.76
CA SER A 290 -15.32 6.78 -11.01
C SER A 290 -15.81 6.69 -9.56
N GLY A 291 -16.50 5.61 -9.21
CA GLY A 291 -17.06 5.37 -7.88
C GLY A 291 -18.21 6.29 -7.48
N ASP A 292 -18.92 6.92 -8.42
CA ASP A 292 -20.04 7.84 -8.12
C ASP A 292 -21.42 7.19 -8.14
N GLY A 293 -21.47 5.87 -8.41
CA GLY A 293 -22.65 5.03 -8.46
C GLY A 293 -23.28 4.89 -9.83
N LEU A 294 -22.84 5.64 -10.84
CA LEU A 294 -23.24 5.42 -12.23
C LEU A 294 -22.21 4.55 -12.92
N THR A 295 -22.69 3.53 -13.62
CA THR A 295 -21.77 2.69 -14.39
C THR A 295 -21.11 3.43 -15.55
N ASP A 296 -19.93 2.98 -15.98
CA ASP A 296 -19.21 3.60 -17.09
C ASP A 296 -20.06 3.57 -18.38
N GLY A 297 -20.76 2.46 -18.62
CA GLY A 297 -21.71 2.31 -19.71
C GLY A 297 -22.95 3.18 -19.59
N GLU A 298 -23.47 3.43 -18.38
CA GLU A 298 -24.55 4.41 -18.17
C GLU A 298 -24.08 5.83 -18.49
N LYS A 299 -22.90 6.23 -18.03
CA LYS A 299 -22.31 7.54 -18.32
C LYS A 299 -22.06 7.69 -19.82
N TYR A 300 -21.42 6.71 -20.43
CA TYR A 300 -21.12 6.69 -21.85
C TYR A 300 -22.39 6.80 -22.72
N ALA A 301 -23.45 6.05 -22.38
CA ALA A 301 -24.71 6.06 -23.11
C ALA A 301 -25.42 7.43 -23.09
N TYR A 302 -25.20 8.22 -22.04
CA TYR A 302 -25.77 9.56 -21.88
C TYR A 302 -24.80 10.69 -22.24
N GLY A 303 -23.59 10.35 -22.69
CA GLY A 303 -22.58 11.30 -23.17
C GLY A 303 -21.90 12.08 -22.05
N LEU A 304 -21.86 11.50 -20.86
CA LEU A 304 -21.11 11.97 -19.70
C LEU A 304 -19.68 11.37 -19.75
N ASP A 305 -18.75 11.96 -19.01
CA ASP A 305 -17.39 11.44 -18.85
C ASP A 305 -17.35 10.31 -17.81
N PRO A 306 -17.08 9.05 -18.20
CA PRO A 306 -17.00 7.92 -17.27
C PRO A 306 -15.97 8.12 -16.16
N LEU A 307 -14.93 8.91 -16.39
CA LEU A 307 -13.83 9.13 -15.45
C LEU A 307 -14.04 10.34 -14.52
N ASP A 308 -15.08 11.14 -14.72
CA ASP A 308 -15.39 12.29 -13.85
C ASP A 308 -16.50 11.92 -12.86
N PRO A 309 -16.20 11.79 -11.55
CA PRO A 309 -17.20 11.49 -10.52
C PRO A 309 -18.20 12.63 -10.27
N ASN A 310 -18.03 13.80 -10.92
CA ASN A 310 -18.96 14.93 -10.78
C ASN A 310 -19.84 15.13 -12.01
N ASP A 311 -19.61 14.38 -13.10
CA ASP A 311 -20.39 14.49 -14.32
C ASP A 311 -21.67 13.65 -14.25
N LEU A 312 -22.57 14.04 -13.34
CA LEU A 312 -23.80 13.30 -12.99
C LEU A 312 -25.07 13.87 -13.64
N TYR A 313 -24.99 14.99 -14.37
CA TYR A 313 -26.15 15.76 -14.82
C TYR A 313 -26.29 15.78 -16.33
N VAL A 314 -27.44 15.32 -16.84
CA VAL A 314 -27.75 15.30 -18.28
C VAL A 314 -29.00 16.12 -18.60
N GLU A 315 -29.07 16.68 -19.82
CA GLU A 315 -30.29 17.32 -20.32
C GLU A 315 -31.23 16.29 -20.95
N ILE A 316 -32.37 16.02 -20.31
CA ILE A 316 -33.44 15.16 -20.83
C ILE A 316 -34.70 16.00 -21.08
N GLU A 317 -35.20 15.98 -22.31
CA GLU A 317 -36.38 16.74 -22.74
C GLU A 317 -36.32 18.27 -22.46
N GLY A 318 -35.11 18.81 -22.31
CA GLY A 318 -34.88 20.24 -22.00
C GLY A 318 -34.90 20.57 -20.51
N GLU A 319 -34.89 19.56 -19.64
CA GLU A 319 -34.69 19.69 -18.20
C GLU A 319 -33.36 19.03 -17.81
N THR A 320 -32.60 19.67 -16.92
CA THR A 320 -31.39 19.08 -16.33
C THR A 320 -31.81 18.11 -15.24
N VAL A 321 -31.36 16.87 -15.32
CA VAL A 321 -31.67 15.80 -14.36
C VAL A 321 -30.38 15.18 -13.83
N ASN A 322 -30.38 14.75 -12.57
CA ASN A 322 -29.35 13.85 -12.03
C ASN A 322 -29.60 12.46 -12.64
N LEU A 323 -28.61 11.89 -13.32
CA LEU A 323 -28.76 10.66 -14.08
C LEU A 323 -28.96 9.45 -13.17
N TYR A 324 -28.28 9.40 -12.03
CA TYR A 324 -28.43 8.32 -11.04
C TYR A 324 -29.87 8.22 -10.56
N GLU A 325 -30.42 9.34 -10.07
CA GLU A 325 -31.81 9.41 -9.63
C GLU A 325 -32.80 9.02 -10.73
N TYR A 326 -32.49 9.40 -11.98
CA TYR A 326 -33.32 9.11 -13.13
C TYR A 326 -33.32 7.62 -13.51
N LEU A 327 -32.16 6.94 -13.45
CA LEU A 327 -32.01 5.54 -13.83
C LEU A 327 -32.44 4.57 -12.73
N HIS A 328 -32.03 4.82 -11.48
CA HIS A 328 -32.25 3.90 -10.37
C HIS A 328 -33.50 4.22 -9.54
N GLY A 329 -34.03 5.44 -9.63
CA GLY A 329 -35.22 5.86 -8.88
C GLY A 329 -34.98 6.04 -7.38
N GLU A 330 -33.72 6.02 -6.97
CA GLU A 330 -33.22 6.24 -5.61
C GLU A 330 -32.26 7.44 -5.62
N PRO A 331 -32.07 8.16 -4.50
CA PRO A 331 -31.06 9.22 -4.43
C PRO A 331 -29.66 8.65 -4.69
N GLU A 332 -28.80 9.48 -5.30
CA GLU A 332 -27.36 9.24 -5.48
C GLU A 332 -26.72 8.64 -4.21
N PRO A 333 -25.74 7.72 -4.35
CA PRO A 333 -25.03 7.16 -3.21
C PRO A 333 -24.44 8.29 -2.35
N PRO A 334 -24.35 8.08 -1.04
CA PRO A 334 -23.83 9.12 -0.17
C PRO A 334 -22.34 9.34 -0.46
N ALA A 335 -21.99 10.51 -0.97
CA ALA A 335 -20.61 10.97 -0.99
C ALA A 335 -20.01 10.99 0.43
N LEU A 336 -18.69 10.84 0.53
CA LEU A 336 -17.99 10.98 1.80
C LEU A 336 -18.39 12.27 2.50
N VAL A 337 -18.80 12.13 3.76
CA VAL A 337 -19.10 13.30 4.58
C VAL A 337 -17.78 13.97 4.92
N MET A 338 -17.60 15.20 4.43
CA MET A 338 -16.37 15.96 4.63
C MET A 338 -16.47 16.91 5.83
N GLN A 339 -15.37 17.04 6.58
CA GLN A 339 -15.18 18.01 7.66
C GLN A 339 -13.85 18.74 7.52
N ASN A 340 -13.72 19.92 8.09
CA ASN A 340 -12.45 20.65 8.04
C ASN A 340 -11.30 19.87 8.71
N GLY A 341 -10.13 19.91 8.10
CA GLY A 341 -8.89 19.34 8.64
C GLY A 341 -8.37 18.16 7.83
N PHE A 342 -7.66 17.27 8.51
CA PHE A 342 -6.88 16.17 7.97
C PHE A 342 -7.13 14.88 8.78
N VAL A 343 -7.15 13.72 8.12
CA VAL A 343 -6.93 12.44 8.80
C VAL A 343 -5.43 12.21 8.87
N GLY A 344 -4.88 11.95 10.06
CA GLY A 344 -3.47 11.68 10.28
C GLY A 344 -3.24 10.24 10.72
N HIS A 345 -2.41 9.50 9.99
CA HIS A 345 -1.84 8.22 10.37
C HIS A 345 -0.48 8.42 11.02
N TYR A 346 -0.33 7.91 12.23
CA TYR A 346 0.87 8.10 13.04
C TYR A 346 1.64 6.77 13.14
N PHE A 347 2.94 6.82 12.84
CA PHE A 347 3.80 5.64 12.79
C PHE A 347 4.93 5.77 13.79
N ALA A 348 5.17 4.73 14.58
CA ALA A 348 6.30 4.61 15.51
C ALA A 348 7.64 4.28 14.81
N SER A 349 7.70 4.54 13.50
CA SER A 349 8.88 4.41 12.65
C SER A 349 8.89 5.54 11.61
N ASP A 350 10.08 6.04 11.28
CA ASP A 350 10.33 7.00 10.19
C ASP A 350 10.16 6.41 8.78
N ARG A 351 9.75 5.15 8.67
CA ARG A 351 9.65 4.39 7.42
C ARG A 351 8.25 3.92 7.09
N PHE A 352 7.23 4.35 7.83
CA PHE A 352 5.82 3.96 7.63
C PHE A 352 5.57 2.44 7.75
N ILE A 353 6.32 1.76 8.62
CA ILE A 353 6.22 0.29 8.81
C ILE A 353 5.65 -0.14 10.17
N ASP A 354 5.45 0.81 11.08
CA ASP A 354 4.99 0.55 12.45
C ASP A 354 3.82 1.48 12.77
N PHE A 355 2.66 1.20 12.16
CA PHE A 355 1.45 2.00 12.35
C PHE A 355 0.98 1.91 13.79
N ALA A 356 0.73 3.06 14.40
CA ALA A 356 0.28 3.15 15.78
C ALA A 356 -1.22 3.44 15.87
N PHE A 357 -1.68 4.51 15.23
CA PHE A 357 -3.09 4.91 15.26
C PHE A 357 -3.42 5.96 14.19
N THR A 358 -4.72 6.09 13.92
CA THR A 358 -5.32 7.20 13.18
C THR A 358 -5.90 8.23 14.15
N ARG A 359 -5.80 9.52 13.82
CA ARG A 359 -6.62 10.57 14.43
C ARG A 359 -6.95 11.68 13.45
N THR A 360 -7.84 12.58 13.84
CA THR A 360 -8.16 13.79 13.07
C THR A 360 -7.36 14.99 13.57
N ASP A 361 -6.80 15.77 12.67
CA ASP A 361 -6.08 17.01 12.96
C ASP A 361 -6.73 18.20 12.25
N GLU A 362 -7.13 19.24 12.97
CA GLU A 362 -7.78 20.43 12.36
C GLU A 362 -6.84 21.22 11.44
N ALA A 363 -5.53 21.10 11.67
CA ALA A 363 -4.48 21.75 10.90
C ALA A 363 -3.14 21.03 11.12
N ILE A 364 -2.28 21.02 10.09
CA ILE A 364 -0.88 20.59 10.23
C ILE A 364 -0.06 21.81 10.69
N LYS A 365 0.04 21.98 12.01
CA LYS A 365 0.77 23.08 12.68
C LYS A 365 1.39 22.63 14.00
N PHE A 366 2.26 21.63 13.93
CA PHE A 366 2.79 20.95 15.10
C PHE A 366 4.21 21.40 15.45
N SER A 367 4.47 21.53 16.75
CA SER A 367 5.79 21.75 17.31
C SER A 367 5.92 20.93 18.59
N TRP A 368 6.45 19.72 18.45
CA TRP A 368 6.65 18.80 19.56
C TRP A 368 7.97 19.04 20.29
N GLY A 369 8.90 19.81 19.68
CA GLY A 369 10.22 20.02 20.25
C GLY A 369 10.93 18.67 20.36
N ASN A 370 11.52 18.36 21.52
CA ASN A 370 12.18 17.06 21.72
C ASN A 370 11.20 15.95 22.20
N GLY A 371 9.90 16.16 22.03
CA GLY A 371 8.85 15.22 22.43
C GLY A 371 8.24 14.50 21.22
N SER A 372 7.16 13.76 21.45
CA SER A 372 6.41 13.05 20.40
C SER A 372 4.95 13.51 20.30
N PRO A 373 4.24 13.17 19.22
CA PRO A 373 2.82 13.49 19.05
C PRO A 373 1.87 12.77 20.01
N ASP A 374 2.31 11.63 20.56
CA ASP A 374 1.56 10.75 21.45
C ASP A 374 2.52 9.80 22.19
N PRO A 375 2.22 9.30 23.41
CA PRO A 375 3.04 8.31 24.11
C PRO A 375 3.31 7.00 23.37
N ALA A 376 2.46 6.60 22.43
CA ALA A 376 2.70 5.43 21.57
C ALA A 376 3.78 5.69 20.49
N ILE A 377 4.14 6.95 20.27
CA ILE A 377 5.12 7.38 19.27
C ILE A 377 6.44 7.72 19.98
N PRO A 378 7.61 7.21 19.52
CA PRO A 378 8.91 7.59 20.07
C PRO A 378 9.21 9.08 19.81
N SER A 379 10.08 9.68 20.60
CA SER A 379 10.45 11.10 20.46
C SER A 379 11.29 11.42 19.22
N ASP A 380 11.93 10.39 18.66
CA ASP A 380 12.78 10.44 17.47
C ASP A 380 12.38 9.26 16.57
N TRP A 381 12.69 9.32 15.27
CA TRP A 381 12.46 8.24 14.30
C TRP A 381 10.99 7.84 14.15
N PHE A 382 10.10 8.82 14.01
CA PHE A 382 8.68 8.60 13.75
C PHE A 382 8.26 9.27 12.45
N ALA A 383 7.12 8.85 11.90
CA ALA A 383 6.53 9.47 10.72
C ALA A 383 5.04 9.71 10.90
N VAL A 384 4.51 10.65 10.12
CA VAL A 384 3.08 10.94 10.06
C VAL A 384 2.68 11.16 8.61
N ARG A 385 1.56 10.57 8.21
CA ARG A 385 0.93 10.76 6.90
C ARG A 385 -0.44 11.38 7.11
N TRP A 386 -0.76 12.44 6.37
CA TRP A 386 -2.04 13.11 6.42
C TRP A 386 -2.77 13.04 5.10
N PHE A 387 -4.08 12.85 5.18
CA PHE A 387 -5.02 12.80 4.07
C PHE A 387 -6.02 13.95 4.22
N ALA A 388 -6.21 14.68 3.12
CA ALA A 388 -7.29 15.65 2.96
C ALA A 388 -7.62 15.82 1.48
N GLN A 389 -8.73 16.45 1.18
CA GLN A 389 -9.03 17.04 -0.11
C GLN A 389 -8.89 18.56 -0.03
N ILE A 390 -8.37 19.16 -1.09
CA ILE A 390 -8.23 20.59 -1.29
C ILE A 390 -9.43 21.09 -2.10
N TYR A 391 -10.25 21.89 -1.44
CA TYR A 391 -11.28 22.67 -2.11
C TYR A 391 -10.68 23.97 -2.63
N PRO A 392 -10.79 24.26 -3.93
CA PRO A 392 -10.25 25.49 -4.52
C PRO A 392 -10.74 26.73 -3.75
N PRO A 393 -9.84 27.56 -3.21
CA PRO A 393 -10.21 28.72 -2.39
C PRO A 393 -10.59 29.93 -3.27
N HIS A 394 -11.37 29.69 -4.32
CA HIS A 394 -11.90 30.68 -5.26
C HIS A 394 -13.13 30.12 -5.98
N ASP A 395 -14.00 31.02 -6.47
CA ASP A 395 -15.34 30.61 -6.92
C ASP A 395 -15.43 30.16 -8.40
N THR A 396 -14.45 30.50 -9.26
CA THR A 396 -14.54 30.21 -10.71
C THR A 396 -13.19 30.09 -11.40
N GLY A 397 -13.07 29.14 -12.33
CA GLY A 397 -11.94 28.94 -13.24
C GLY A 397 -10.66 28.51 -12.54
N THR A 398 -9.55 28.51 -13.27
CA THR A 398 -8.25 28.08 -12.75
C THR A 398 -7.47 29.22 -12.09
N LYS A 399 -6.86 28.97 -10.92
CA LYS A 399 -5.93 29.89 -10.25
C LYS A 399 -4.70 29.17 -9.71
N THR A 400 -3.59 29.91 -9.62
CA THR A 400 -2.32 29.40 -9.09
C THR A 400 -2.13 29.72 -7.62
N TYR A 401 -1.60 28.76 -6.88
CA TYR A 401 -1.31 28.84 -5.45
C TYR A 401 0.10 28.33 -5.15
N GLN A 402 0.67 28.74 -4.01
CA GLN A 402 1.85 28.09 -3.44
C GLN A 402 1.42 27.13 -2.34
N LEU A 403 1.69 25.84 -2.51
CA LEU A 403 1.66 24.85 -1.44
C LEU A 403 2.99 24.87 -0.72
N ASN A 404 2.97 25.04 0.59
CA ASN A 404 4.18 25.14 1.40
C ASN A 404 4.15 24.11 2.52
N MET A 405 5.29 23.49 2.77
CA MET A 405 5.52 22.66 3.95
C MET A 405 6.82 23.04 4.61
N ARG A 406 6.84 23.11 5.95
CA ARG A 406 8.04 23.31 6.75
C ARG A 406 8.21 22.13 7.68
N GLY A 407 9.35 21.46 7.62
CA GLY A 407 9.67 20.31 8.45
C GLY A 407 11.03 20.46 9.14
N ASP A 408 11.09 19.92 10.36
CA ASP A 408 12.28 19.48 11.09
C ASP A 408 11.90 18.06 11.53
N ASP A 409 12.24 16.99 10.81
CA ASP A 409 13.12 16.87 9.63
C ASP A 409 12.40 16.94 8.25
N GLY A 410 12.00 15.80 7.68
CA GLY A 410 11.66 15.66 6.27
C GLY A 410 10.17 15.85 5.98
N VAL A 411 9.84 16.43 4.82
CA VAL A 411 8.45 16.62 4.36
C VAL A 411 8.30 16.32 2.87
N ARG A 412 7.14 15.83 2.44
CA ARG A 412 6.74 15.67 1.04
C ARG A 412 5.22 15.68 0.88
N ALA A 413 4.72 15.98 -0.31
CA ALA A 413 3.29 15.98 -0.60
C ALA A 413 2.98 15.61 -2.04
N TRP A 414 1.80 15.02 -2.24
CA TRP A 414 1.23 14.62 -3.51
C TRP A 414 -0.14 15.28 -3.70
N LEU A 415 -0.48 15.60 -4.94
CA LEU A 415 -1.83 15.99 -5.34
C LEU A 415 -2.34 15.04 -6.41
N ASN A 416 -3.49 14.41 -6.19
CA ASN A 416 -4.07 13.38 -7.07
C ASN A 416 -3.02 12.35 -7.52
N GLY A 417 -2.28 11.78 -6.56
CA GLY A 417 -1.19 10.83 -6.81
C GLY A 417 0.12 11.41 -7.37
N GLU A 418 0.17 12.66 -7.84
CA GLU A 418 1.41 13.27 -8.36
C GLU A 418 2.23 13.96 -7.27
N GLN A 419 3.51 13.60 -7.09
CA GLN A 419 4.38 14.25 -6.11
C GLN A 419 4.71 15.69 -6.51
N VAL A 420 4.11 16.66 -5.81
CA VAL A 420 4.32 18.09 -6.09
C VAL A 420 5.43 18.73 -5.25
N LEU A 421 5.77 18.15 -4.09
CA LEU A 421 6.74 18.71 -3.14
C LEU A 421 7.56 17.59 -2.50
N SER A 422 8.89 17.74 -2.45
CA SER A 422 9.76 16.78 -1.74
C SER A 422 11.00 17.44 -1.11
N GLY A 423 11.13 17.21 0.19
CA GLY A 423 12.23 17.62 1.06
C GLY A 423 12.61 16.51 2.04
N TRP A 424 12.65 15.27 1.55
CA TRP A 424 12.78 14.05 2.35
C TRP A 424 14.21 13.74 2.79
N LYS A 425 14.72 14.51 3.76
CA LYS A 425 16.06 14.32 4.34
C LYS A 425 16.16 14.92 5.75
N ALA A 426 17.15 14.45 6.51
CA ALA A 426 17.46 14.98 7.83
C ALA A 426 18.03 16.40 7.69
N GLN A 427 17.42 17.36 8.39
CA GLN A 427 17.67 18.78 8.26
C GLN A 427 17.03 19.56 9.40
N ALA A 428 17.66 20.68 9.78
CA ALA A 428 17.02 21.68 10.62
C ALA A 428 15.74 22.26 9.97
N PRO A 429 14.88 23.00 10.70
CA PRO A 429 13.58 23.46 10.20
C PRO A 429 13.66 24.19 8.87
N THR A 430 13.15 23.56 7.80
CA THR A 430 13.30 24.04 6.42
C THR A 430 11.96 24.05 5.69
N THR A 431 11.69 25.12 4.94
CA THR A 431 10.48 25.27 4.12
C THR A 431 10.74 24.86 2.69
N TYR A 432 9.84 24.04 2.14
CA TYR A 432 9.71 23.68 0.74
C TYR A 432 8.39 24.23 0.20
N SER A 433 8.37 24.61 -1.07
CA SER A 433 7.20 25.18 -1.73
C SER A 433 7.04 24.63 -3.13
N ALA A 434 5.80 24.44 -3.57
CA ALA A 434 5.41 24.02 -4.90
C ALA A 434 4.34 24.98 -5.45
N THR A 435 4.41 25.28 -6.75
CA THR A 435 3.34 26.03 -7.42
C THR A 435 2.31 25.03 -7.94
N ILE A 436 1.06 25.18 -7.52
CA ILE A 436 -0.06 24.31 -7.91
C ILE A 436 -1.14 25.13 -8.61
N GLU A 437 -1.89 24.51 -9.50
CA GLU A 437 -3.06 25.10 -10.16
C GLU A 437 -4.32 24.40 -9.63
N LEU A 438 -5.30 25.19 -9.19
CA LEU A 438 -6.58 24.69 -8.70
C LEU A 438 -7.69 25.25 -9.59
N ASP A 439 -8.55 24.41 -10.13
CA ASP A 439 -9.74 24.80 -10.89
C ASP A 439 -11.00 24.64 -10.04
N ALA A 440 -11.73 25.75 -9.84
CA ALA A 440 -12.99 25.73 -9.10
C ALA A 440 -14.15 25.08 -9.87
N GLY A 441 -13.93 24.64 -11.11
CA GLY A 441 -14.89 23.94 -11.94
C GLY A 441 -14.74 22.42 -11.98
N GLN A 442 -13.88 21.82 -11.16
CA GLN A 442 -13.64 20.37 -11.11
C GLN A 442 -13.82 19.80 -9.69
N ALA A 443 -13.70 18.47 -9.58
CA ALA A 443 -13.56 17.73 -8.33
C ALA A 443 -12.52 18.39 -7.39
N PRO A 444 -12.68 18.26 -6.07
CA PRO A 444 -11.63 18.64 -5.14
C PRO A 444 -10.37 17.79 -5.34
N TYR A 445 -9.20 18.34 -4.98
CA TYR A 445 -7.91 17.68 -5.22
C TYR A 445 -7.51 16.85 -4.01
N GLU A 446 -7.21 15.58 -4.18
CA GLU A 446 -6.67 14.71 -3.13
C GLU A 446 -5.30 15.19 -2.71
N LEU A 447 -5.03 15.20 -1.42
CA LEU A 447 -3.77 15.58 -0.83
C LEU A 447 -3.31 14.49 0.13
N VAL A 448 -2.15 13.92 -0.20
CA VAL A 448 -1.33 13.15 0.74
C VAL A 448 -0.17 14.04 1.15
N ALA A 449 0.01 14.26 2.46
CA ALA A 449 1.13 14.99 3.02
C ALA A 449 1.87 14.13 4.03
N GLU A 450 3.18 14.04 3.91
CA GLU A 450 3.99 13.20 4.78
C GLU A 450 5.10 13.99 5.47
N TYR A 451 5.42 13.54 6.67
CA TYR A 451 6.48 14.03 7.53
C TYR A 451 7.22 12.87 8.17
N TYR A 452 8.54 13.02 8.35
CA TYR A 452 9.28 12.19 9.29
C TYR A 452 10.17 13.04 10.19
N GLU A 453 10.30 12.58 11.43
CA GLU A 453 11.30 13.03 12.38
C GLU A 453 12.45 12.02 12.41
N GLY A 454 13.67 12.52 12.23
CA GLY A 454 14.89 11.76 12.46
C GLY A 454 15.35 11.94 13.90
N GLN A 455 16.22 12.92 14.15
CA GLN A 455 16.77 13.18 15.48
C GLN A 455 16.66 14.64 15.87
N GLY A 456 16.18 14.89 17.09
CA GLY A 456 16.27 16.18 17.74
C GLY A 456 14.92 16.84 17.97
N GLY A 457 14.65 17.88 17.20
CA GLY A 457 13.47 18.73 17.41
C GLY A 457 12.44 18.45 16.34
N ALA A 458 11.27 17.95 16.72
CA ALA A 458 10.21 17.63 15.80
C ALA A 458 9.25 18.82 15.60
N SER A 459 9.10 19.27 14.35
CA SER A 459 8.06 20.24 13.97
C SER A 459 7.65 20.14 12.51
N VAL A 460 6.36 20.37 12.24
CA VAL A 460 5.81 20.38 10.88
C VAL A 460 4.68 21.39 10.72
N GLU A 461 4.67 22.09 9.59
CA GLU A 461 3.61 23.02 9.21
C GLU A 461 3.29 22.91 7.72
N LEU A 462 2.02 22.87 7.33
CA LEU A 462 1.56 22.94 5.93
C LEU A 462 0.65 24.16 5.74
N TRP A 463 0.75 24.90 4.63
CA TRP A 463 -0.18 25.99 4.29
C TRP A 463 -0.21 26.35 2.80
N LEU A 464 -1.35 26.87 2.32
CA LEU A 464 -1.44 27.55 1.02
C LEU A 464 -1.17 29.06 1.16
N SER A 465 -0.55 29.66 0.14
CA SER A 465 -0.45 31.11 0.02
C SER A 465 -0.62 31.62 -1.40
N ASP A 466 -1.06 32.87 -1.52
CA ASP A 466 -1.08 33.59 -2.80
C ASP A 466 0.37 33.76 -3.33
N PRO A 467 0.67 33.34 -4.57
CA PRO A 467 2.02 33.37 -5.12
C PRO A 467 2.58 34.78 -5.34
N GLN A 468 1.72 35.79 -5.47
CA GLN A 468 2.12 37.17 -5.74
C GLN A 468 2.29 37.99 -4.46
N THR A 469 1.38 37.80 -3.50
CA THR A 469 1.34 38.59 -2.26
C THR A 469 1.98 37.86 -1.08
N GLY A 470 2.13 36.54 -1.13
CA GLY A 470 2.57 35.70 -0.02
C GLY A 470 1.55 35.60 1.11
N THR A 471 0.31 36.05 0.88
CA THR A 471 -0.75 36.02 1.88
C THR A 471 -1.18 34.57 2.10
N VAL A 472 -1.14 34.11 3.35
CA VAL A 472 -1.59 32.77 3.76
C VAL A 472 -3.10 32.65 3.60
N ILE A 473 -3.54 31.54 3.01
CA ILE A 473 -4.95 31.19 2.83
C ILE A 473 -5.40 30.38 4.05
N ASP A 474 -6.61 30.66 4.51
CA ASP A 474 -7.17 29.99 5.67
C ASP A 474 -7.37 28.50 5.41
N GLN A 475 -6.95 27.66 6.37
CA GLN A 475 -7.05 26.21 6.25
C GLN A 475 -8.45 25.70 6.51
N ALA A 476 -9.22 26.40 7.36
CA ALA A 476 -10.50 25.93 7.92
C ALA A 476 -11.64 25.76 6.91
N SER A 477 -11.40 25.94 5.62
CA SER A 477 -12.35 25.59 4.54
C SER A 477 -11.66 25.08 3.27
N THR A 478 -10.35 25.21 3.21
CA THR A 478 -9.52 24.80 2.08
C THR A 478 -9.20 23.31 2.16
N PHE A 479 -8.89 22.80 3.35
CA PHE A 479 -8.56 21.40 3.57
C PHE A 479 -9.72 20.73 4.31
N GLN A 480 -10.28 19.71 3.67
CA GLN A 480 -11.35 18.92 4.25
C GLN A 480 -10.94 17.45 4.25
N ARG A 481 -11.38 16.72 5.26
CA ARG A 481 -11.11 15.31 5.46
C ARG A 481 -12.41 14.52 5.48
N PRO A 482 -12.37 13.23 5.13
CA PRO A 482 -13.48 12.33 5.39
C PRO A 482 -13.78 12.23 6.89
N VAL A 483 -15.04 11.95 7.22
CA VAL A 483 -15.46 11.56 8.56
C VAL A 483 -15.17 10.08 8.76
N LEU A 484 -14.42 9.77 9.83
CA LEU A 484 -14.14 8.40 10.27
C LEU A 484 -15.34 7.84 11.04
N ASP A 485 -16.44 7.58 10.34
CA ASP A 485 -17.64 6.95 10.88
C ASP A 485 -17.92 5.67 10.08
N MET A 486 -18.00 4.52 10.74
CA MET A 486 -18.20 3.21 10.11
C MET A 486 -19.69 2.86 10.10
N THR A 487 -20.42 3.54 9.23
CA THR A 487 -21.82 3.26 8.95
C THR A 487 -21.95 2.48 7.65
N GLU A 488 -23.06 1.77 7.45
CA GLU A 488 -23.35 1.15 6.16
C GLU A 488 -23.31 2.16 4.99
N GLN A 489 -23.54 3.45 5.23
CA GLN A 489 -23.49 4.47 4.18
C GLN A 489 -22.06 4.82 3.76
N THR A 490 -21.17 4.96 4.73
CA THR A 490 -19.76 5.34 4.49
C THR A 490 -18.90 4.15 4.09
N LEU A 491 -19.29 2.93 4.47
CA LEU A 491 -18.65 1.68 4.03
C LEU A 491 -18.94 1.32 2.57
N LEU A 492 -19.79 2.07 1.88
CA LEU A 492 -20.05 1.88 0.44
C LEU A 492 -19.12 2.72 -0.44
N VAL A 493 -18.36 3.64 0.16
CA VAL A 493 -17.40 4.44 -0.60
C VAL A 493 -16.06 3.73 -0.62
N ASP A 494 -15.56 3.50 -1.83
CA ASP A 494 -14.31 2.82 -2.17
C ASP A 494 -13.77 3.55 -3.42
N SER A 495 -12.87 4.51 -3.19
CA SER A 495 -12.44 5.51 -4.16
C SER A 495 -11.40 4.97 -5.14
N ASP A 496 -10.62 3.96 -4.76
CA ASP A 496 -9.66 3.28 -5.65
C ASP A 496 -10.14 1.91 -6.15
N ALA A 497 -11.34 1.49 -5.74
CA ALA A 497 -12.06 0.31 -6.20
C ALA A 497 -11.31 -1.00 -5.95
N ASP A 498 -10.51 -1.06 -4.88
CA ASP A 498 -9.71 -2.22 -4.53
C ASP A 498 -10.48 -3.26 -3.66
N GLY A 499 -11.73 -2.92 -3.30
CA GLY A 499 -12.62 -3.74 -2.51
C GLY A 499 -12.52 -3.49 -1.00
N ILE A 500 -11.78 -2.46 -0.57
CA ILE A 500 -11.70 -1.99 0.81
C ILE A 500 -12.31 -0.58 0.89
N PRO A 501 -13.28 -0.32 1.78
CA PRO A 501 -13.87 1.02 1.86
C PRO A 501 -12.93 2.10 2.42
N ASP A 502 -12.97 3.32 1.87
CA ASP A 502 -12.11 4.45 2.24
C ASP A 502 -12.03 4.70 3.75
N VAL A 503 -13.19 4.64 4.42
CA VAL A 503 -13.26 4.90 5.86
C VAL A 503 -12.61 3.81 6.68
N TRP A 504 -12.54 2.58 6.17
CA TRP A 504 -11.82 1.48 6.79
C TRP A 504 -10.32 1.68 6.61
N GLU A 505 -9.87 1.95 5.40
CA GLU A 505 -8.46 2.22 5.09
C GLU A 505 -7.90 3.38 5.91
N LEU A 506 -8.61 4.50 5.91
CA LEU A 506 -8.27 5.66 6.72
C LEU A 506 -8.27 5.35 8.21
N SER A 507 -9.14 4.46 8.69
CA SER A 507 -9.16 4.08 10.11
C SER A 507 -7.96 3.22 10.51
N TYR A 508 -7.39 2.47 9.56
CA TYR A 508 -6.40 1.42 9.85
C TYR A 508 -5.07 1.56 9.10
N GLY A 509 -4.75 2.76 8.61
CA GLY A 509 -3.40 3.11 8.18
C GLY A 509 -3.12 2.93 6.69
N LEU A 510 -4.15 2.72 5.87
CA LEU A 510 -4.06 2.50 4.41
C LEU A 510 -4.48 3.74 3.62
N ASN A 511 -4.13 3.78 2.33
CA ASN A 511 -4.33 4.97 1.51
C ASN A 511 -5.57 4.80 0.60
N PRO A 512 -6.67 5.53 0.85
CA PRO A 512 -7.94 5.35 0.10
C PRO A 512 -7.94 5.87 -1.33
N TRP A 513 -6.77 6.17 -1.88
CA TRP A 513 -6.59 6.71 -3.22
C TRP A 513 -5.52 5.95 -4.01
N GLU A 514 -5.06 4.82 -3.46
CA GLU A 514 -4.04 3.99 -4.08
C GLU A 514 -4.39 2.54 -3.80
N ASP A 515 -4.74 1.78 -4.86
CA ASP A 515 -4.95 0.33 -4.78
C ASP A 515 -3.81 -0.34 -4.01
N ASP A 516 -4.11 -0.65 -2.74
CA ASP A 516 -3.20 -1.22 -1.76
C ASP A 516 -3.75 -2.49 -1.12
N ALA A 517 -4.91 -2.98 -1.59
CA ALA A 517 -5.53 -4.25 -1.24
C ALA A 517 -4.58 -5.45 -1.23
N GLY A 518 -3.63 -5.50 -2.17
CA GLY A 518 -2.61 -6.54 -2.30
C GLY A 518 -1.40 -6.36 -1.38
N THR A 519 -1.26 -5.23 -0.69
CA THR A 519 -0.09 -4.89 0.11
C THR A 519 -0.05 -5.68 1.42
N VAL A 520 1.16 -6.11 1.80
CA VAL A 520 1.40 -6.89 3.03
C VAL A 520 2.16 -6.04 4.04
N HIS A 521 1.47 -5.66 5.12
CA HIS A 521 2.02 -4.83 6.20
C HIS A 521 2.47 -5.63 7.43
N ASN A 522 1.97 -6.85 7.59
CA ASN A 522 2.17 -7.66 8.78
C ASN A 522 3.18 -8.80 8.55
N SER A 523 3.75 -9.30 9.65
CA SER A 523 4.73 -10.40 9.63
C SER A 523 4.17 -11.76 9.23
N GLN A 524 2.84 -11.92 9.14
CA GLN A 524 2.19 -13.19 8.78
C GLN A 524 1.92 -13.31 7.28
N GLY A 525 2.10 -12.23 6.51
CA GLY A 525 1.92 -12.26 5.06
C GLY A 525 0.49 -12.04 4.58
N LEU A 526 -0.44 -11.62 5.45
CA LEU A 526 -1.82 -11.29 5.04
C LEU A 526 -1.85 -9.97 4.29
N THR A 527 -2.61 -9.90 3.19
CA THR A 527 -2.82 -8.63 2.47
C THR A 527 -3.81 -7.72 3.20
N SER A 528 -3.86 -6.44 2.82
CA SER A 528 -4.85 -5.47 3.32
C SER A 528 -6.28 -5.96 3.12
N LEU A 529 -6.60 -6.49 1.93
CA LEU A 529 -7.94 -6.99 1.61
C LEU A 529 -8.31 -8.23 2.45
N GLU A 530 -7.37 -9.15 2.65
CA GLU A 530 -7.59 -10.32 3.52
C GLU A 530 -7.84 -9.89 4.97
N ALA A 531 -7.10 -8.87 5.45
CA ALA A 531 -7.31 -8.33 6.79
C ALA A 531 -8.70 -7.71 6.95
N TYR A 532 -9.14 -6.91 5.97
CA TYR A 532 -10.49 -6.35 5.92
C TYR A 532 -11.57 -7.44 5.94
N GLN A 533 -11.48 -8.42 5.03
CA GLN A 533 -12.45 -9.52 4.92
C GLN A 533 -12.51 -10.39 6.19
N MET A 534 -11.39 -10.50 6.91
CA MET A 534 -11.30 -11.23 8.17
C MET A 534 -11.73 -10.39 9.39
N GLY A 535 -11.94 -9.08 9.22
CA GLY A 535 -12.25 -8.17 10.32
C GLY A 535 -11.09 -8.04 11.31
N VAL A 536 -9.86 -7.98 10.82
CA VAL A 536 -8.64 -7.80 11.63
C VAL A 536 -7.81 -6.61 11.15
N HIS A 537 -6.96 -6.07 12.03
CA HIS A 537 -6.13 -4.91 11.75
C HIS A 537 -5.00 -5.26 10.76
N PRO A 538 -4.77 -4.50 9.67
CA PRO A 538 -3.86 -4.90 8.59
C PRO A 538 -2.38 -5.01 9.00
N TRP A 539 -1.97 -4.28 10.05
CA TRP A 539 -0.60 -4.27 10.55
C TRP A 539 -0.32 -5.28 11.67
N THR A 540 -1.31 -5.50 12.55
CA THR A 540 -1.13 -6.21 13.84
C THR A 540 -1.92 -7.50 13.92
N LEU A 541 -2.95 -7.65 13.08
CA LEU A 541 -3.89 -8.77 13.02
C LEU A 541 -4.75 -8.95 14.28
N GLU A 542 -4.87 -7.90 15.09
CA GLU A 542 -5.85 -7.86 16.18
C GLU A 542 -7.27 -7.70 15.61
N ASP A 543 -8.27 -8.35 16.21
CA ASP A 543 -9.67 -8.23 15.75
C ASP A 543 -10.16 -6.78 15.79
N VAL A 544 -10.75 -6.29 14.69
CA VAL A 544 -11.27 -4.91 14.55
C VAL A 544 -12.81 -4.82 14.54
N THR A 545 -13.52 -5.89 14.93
CA THR A 545 -14.99 -6.04 14.87
C THR A 545 -15.81 -4.74 14.99
N GLU A 546 -16.71 -4.48 14.03
CA GLU A 546 -17.69 -3.36 13.97
C GLU A 546 -19.16 -3.88 13.87
N PRO A 547 -20.24 -3.14 14.21
CA PRO A 547 -20.37 -1.87 14.96
C PRO A 547 -21.19 -2.03 16.27
N VAL A 548 -21.12 -1.04 17.17
CA VAL A 548 -21.99 -0.95 18.37
C VAL A 548 -23.46 -0.77 17.95
N GLU A 549 -24.36 -1.67 18.36
CA GLU A 549 -25.82 -1.46 18.24
C GLU A 549 -26.24 -0.18 18.98
N VAL A 550 -26.47 0.91 18.24
CA VAL A 550 -27.04 2.14 18.80
C VAL A 550 -28.56 2.10 18.64
N THR A 551 -29.27 1.75 19.72
CA THR A 551 -30.70 2.07 19.82
C THR A 551 -30.88 3.59 19.82
N PRO A 552 -31.78 4.18 19.02
CA PRO A 552 -31.83 5.62 18.84
C PRO A 552 -32.50 6.31 20.05
N PRO A 553 -31.91 7.35 20.65
CA PRO A 553 -32.67 8.28 21.46
C PRO A 553 -33.01 9.53 20.64
N THR A 554 -34.32 9.75 20.58
CA THR A 554 -35.05 10.95 20.19
C THR A 554 -34.37 12.30 20.45
N THR A 555 -34.52 13.18 19.45
CA THR A 555 -34.49 14.65 19.50
C THR A 555 -34.78 15.27 20.88
N THR A 556 -33.90 16.15 21.36
CA THR A 556 -34.22 17.57 21.70
C THR A 556 -32.98 18.38 22.10
N THR A 557 -33.07 19.69 21.83
CA THR A 557 -32.14 20.82 21.97
C THR A 557 -31.64 21.12 23.42
N PRO A 558 -30.69 22.08 23.61
CA PRO A 558 -29.42 21.90 24.35
C PRO A 558 -29.49 22.32 25.83
N ASP A 559 -28.75 21.63 26.72
CA ASP A 559 -28.06 22.26 27.87
C ASP A 559 -27.09 21.27 28.57
N THR A 560 -26.03 21.86 29.11
CA THR A 560 -24.98 21.33 29.99
C THR A 560 -25.37 20.20 30.95
N GLY A 561 -24.58 19.11 30.94
CA GLY A 561 -24.42 18.24 32.11
C GLY A 561 -24.30 16.75 31.79
N GLY A 562 -23.22 16.33 31.13
CA GLY A 562 -23.03 14.91 30.87
C GLY A 562 -22.67 14.12 32.13
N GLN A 563 -22.79 12.80 31.98
CA GLN A 563 -22.80 11.87 33.09
C GLN A 563 -21.76 10.78 32.87
N ILE A 564 -20.92 10.50 33.87
CA ILE A 564 -20.00 9.35 33.85
C ILE A 564 -20.34 8.41 35.02
N THR A 565 -20.51 7.12 34.74
CA THR A 565 -20.66 6.10 35.80
C THR A 565 -19.36 5.31 35.97
N LEU A 566 -18.71 5.48 37.11
CA LEU A 566 -17.52 4.74 37.51
C LEU A 566 -17.94 3.47 38.27
N SER A 567 -17.35 2.32 37.92
CA SER A 567 -17.55 1.06 38.65
C SER A 567 -16.21 0.44 39.08
N TRP A 568 -16.16 -0.18 40.26
CA TRP A 568 -14.95 -0.80 40.82
C TRP A 568 -15.25 -2.11 41.55
N THR A 569 -14.22 -2.80 42.04
CA THR A 569 -14.37 -3.98 42.92
C THR A 569 -13.86 -3.66 44.31
N ALA A 570 -14.63 -4.03 45.35
CA ALA A 570 -14.20 -3.86 46.74
C ALA A 570 -12.95 -4.71 47.04
N PRO A 571 -11.92 -4.16 47.72
CA PRO A 571 -10.71 -4.93 48.03
C PRO A 571 -10.98 -6.00 49.08
N GLY A 572 -10.37 -7.17 48.91
CA GLY A 572 -10.45 -8.28 49.88
C GLY A 572 -9.30 -8.32 50.89
N THR A 573 -8.25 -7.54 50.68
CA THR A 573 -7.02 -7.54 51.49
C THR A 573 -6.46 -6.14 51.70
N ARG A 574 -5.85 -5.90 52.86
CA ARG A 574 -5.05 -4.71 53.18
C ARG A 574 -3.64 -4.82 52.58
N ILE A 575 -2.89 -3.71 52.53
CA ILE A 575 -1.51 -3.67 52.00
C ILE A 575 -0.57 -4.66 52.72
N ASP A 576 -0.79 -4.89 54.03
CA ASP A 576 0.02 -5.83 54.82
C ASP A 576 -0.35 -7.31 54.61
N GLY A 577 -1.27 -7.59 53.69
CA GLY A 577 -1.74 -8.93 53.34
C GLY A 577 -2.82 -9.50 54.27
N SER A 578 -3.27 -8.77 55.29
CA SER A 578 -4.41 -9.17 56.11
C SER A 578 -5.74 -9.01 55.37
N SER A 579 -6.74 -9.84 55.65
CA SER A 579 -8.07 -9.73 55.06
C SER A 579 -8.80 -8.50 55.59
N ILE A 580 -9.53 -7.79 54.74
CA ILE A 580 -10.49 -6.76 55.14
C ILE A 580 -11.91 -7.24 54.84
N SER A 581 -12.79 -7.18 55.84
CA SER A 581 -14.23 -7.44 55.65
C SER A 581 -14.91 -6.21 55.04
N LEU A 582 -15.94 -6.41 54.21
CA LEU A 582 -16.77 -5.31 53.70
C LEU A 582 -17.37 -4.46 54.85
N SER A 583 -17.61 -5.07 56.02
CA SER A 583 -18.09 -4.36 57.21
C SER A 583 -17.05 -3.44 57.87
N GLU A 584 -15.78 -3.52 57.46
CA GLU A 584 -14.70 -2.67 57.95
C GLU A 584 -14.44 -1.48 57.02
N ILE A 585 -15.03 -1.45 55.82
CA ILE A 585 -15.00 -0.31 54.90
C ILE A 585 -16.05 0.70 55.38
N ASP A 586 -15.62 1.96 55.57
CA ASP A 586 -16.50 3.06 55.98
C ASP A 586 -17.13 3.73 54.74
N HIS A 587 -16.29 4.08 53.75
CA HIS A 587 -16.68 4.60 52.44
C HIS A 587 -15.53 4.46 51.42
N TYR A 588 -15.84 4.67 50.15
CA TYR A 588 -14.86 4.89 49.08
C TYR A 588 -14.71 6.40 48.87
N ARG A 589 -13.49 6.87 48.68
CA ARG A 589 -13.23 8.25 48.24
C ARG A 589 -12.82 8.22 46.78
N VAL A 590 -13.43 9.02 45.92
CA VAL A 590 -13.04 9.15 44.51
C VAL A 590 -12.52 10.55 44.27
N ASP A 591 -11.27 10.65 43.83
CA ASP A 591 -10.64 11.89 43.40
C ASP A 591 -10.75 11.99 41.87
N TYR A 592 -11.13 13.15 41.31
CA TYR A 592 -11.40 13.32 39.89
C TYR A 592 -11.12 14.73 39.35
N GLY A 593 -10.92 14.86 38.03
CA GLY A 593 -10.58 16.13 37.35
C GLY A 593 -10.41 15.99 35.83
N GLN A 594 -10.26 17.09 35.09
CA GLN A 594 -10.09 17.09 33.62
C GLN A 594 -8.61 16.99 33.15
N GLN A 595 -7.68 16.81 34.10
CA GLN A 595 -6.25 16.64 33.84
C GLN A 595 -5.78 15.47 34.70
N ILE A 596 -5.07 14.50 34.12
CA ILE A 596 -4.60 13.30 34.82
C ILE A 596 -3.67 13.63 36.00
N GLU A 597 -2.93 14.74 35.89
CA GLU A 597 -2.00 15.25 36.90
C GLU A 597 -2.69 16.07 38.02
N ASP A 598 -3.98 16.42 37.86
CA ASP A 598 -4.75 17.30 38.77
C ASP A 598 -6.18 16.79 39.01
N LEU A 599 -6.30 15.82 39.93
CA LEU A 599 -7.57 15.27 40.42
C LEU A 599 -8.07 16.01 41.67
N SER A 600 -8.23 17.33 41.57
CA SER A 600 -8.53 18.19 42.73
C SER A 600 -9.96 18.11 43.26
N GLN A 601 -10.89 17.42 42.59
CA GLN A 601 -12.26 17.23 43.05
C GLN A 601 -12.40 15.88 43.77
N THR A 602 -13.24 15.81 44.81
CA THR A 602 -13.39 14.59 45.62
C THR A 602 -14.85 14.33 45.97
N VAL A 603 -15.26 13.06 45.92
CA VAL A 603 -16.56 12.58 46.42
C VAL A 603 -16.40 11.33 47.29
N ASP A 604 -17.18 11.25 48.36
CA ASP A 604 -17.26 10.06 49.21
C ASP A 604 -18.50 9.21 48.83
N VAL A 605 -18.30 7.92 48.63
CA VAL A 605 -19.31 6.95 48.18
C VAL A 605 -19.49 5.86 49.23
N GLU A 606 -20.73 5.53 49.59
CA GLU A 606 -21.03 4.59 50.68
C GLU A 606 -20.40 3.19 50.47
N ALA A 607 -19.86 2.61 51.55
CA ALA A 607 -19.15 1.32 51.55
C ALA A 607 -19.91 0.12 50.94
N GLY A 608 -21.25 0.21 50.84
CA GLY A 608 -22.09 -0.84 50.25
C GLY A 608 -22.20 -0.78 48.72
N THR A 609 -21.57 0.20 48.08
CA THR A 609 -21.68 0.43 46.64
C THR A 609 -20.35 0.19 45.95
N THR A 610 -20.42 -0.28 44.70
CA THR A 610 -19.25 -0.53 43.84
C THR A 610 -19.38 0.20 42.50
N SER A 611 -20.24 1.21 42.47
CA SER A 611 -20.43 2.10 41.34
C SER A 611 -20.95 3.45 41.81
N TYR A 612 -20.51 4.53 41.17
CA TYR A 612 -21.00 5.89 41.42
C TYR A 612 -21.11 6.68 40.12
N THR A 613 -22.16 7.48 40.03
CA THR A 613 -22.49 8.26 38.84
C THR A 613 -22.26 9.74 39.11
N PHE A 614 -21.40 10.35 38.31
CA PHE A 614 -21.08 11.76 38.34
C PHE A 614 -21.98 12.49 37.36
N ASP A 615 -22.85 13.36 37.88
CA ASP A 615 -23.79 14.17 37.09
C ASP A 615 -23.26 15.58 36.88
N GLY A 616 -23.67 16.21 35.78
CA GLY A 616 -23.41 17.64 35.55
C GLY A 616 -21.96 17.95 35.19
N LEU A 617 -21.22 16.96 34.70
CA LEU A 617 -19.85 17.16 34.23
C LEU A 617 -19.87 17.96 32.91
N ALA A 618 -18.90 18.87 32.77
CA ALA A 618 -18.70 19.61 31.53
C ALA A 618 -18.13 18.70 30.44
N THR A 619 -18.40 19.03 29.17
CA THR A 619 -17.83 18.35 28.01
C THR A 619 -16.30 18.25 28.11
N GLY A 620 -15.77 17.08 27.75
CA GLY A 620 -14.36 16.73 27.79
C GLY A 620 -14.07 15.50 28.64
N THR A 621 -12.79 15.09 28.63
CA THR A 621 -12.30 13.93 29.36
C THR A 621 -12.19 14.22 30.85
N TRP A 622 -12.70 13.30 31.66
CA TRP A 622 -12.57 13.31 33.11
C TRP A 622 -11.80 12.07 33.55
N TYR A 623 -10.88 12.26 34.49
CA TYR A 623 -10.06 11.23 35.11
C TYR A 623 -10.54 10.98 36.53
N PHE A 624 -10.48 9.73 36.99
CA PHE A 624 -10.99 9.29 38.29
C PHE A 624 -10.01 8.32 38.95
N GLN A 625 -9.90 8.42 40.27
CA GLN A 625 -9.07 7.53 41.08
C GLN A 625 -9.79 7.18 42.38
N VAL A 626 -9.94 5.89 42.67
CA VAL A 626 -10.71 5.39 43.82
C VAL A 626 -9.78 4.99 44.97
N TYR A 627 -10.17 5.35 46.18
CA TYR A 627 -9.53 5.01 47.45
C TYR A 627 -10.54 4.33 48.37
N VAL A 628 -10.06 3.45 49.23
CA VAL A 628 -10.87 2.82 50.28
C VAL A 628 -10.52 3.45 51.62
N VAL A 629 -11.54 3.89 52.36
CA VAL A 629 -11.40 4.42 53.71
C VAL A 629 -12.03 3.42 54.69
N ASP A 630 -11.26 2.94 55.66
CA ASP A 630 -11.78 2.02 56.67
C ASP A 630 -12.42 2.75 57.86
N THR A 631 -13.15 2.00 58.70
CA THR A 631 -13.82 2.51 59.91
C THR A 631 -12.86 3.09 60.97
N GLY A 632 -11.54 2.88 60.81
CA GLY A 632 -10.49 3.49 61.61
C GLY A 632 -9.92 4.79 61.02
N GLY A 633 -10.38 5.19 59.83
CA GLY A 633 -9.92 6.37 59.10
C GLY A 633 -8.63 6.17 58.30
N LEU A 634 -8.18 4.92 58.10
CA LEU A 634 -7.03 4.63 57.24
C LEU A 634 -7.47 4.62 55.78
N VAL A 635 -6.68 5.28 54.93
CA VAL A 635 -6.92 5.38 53.49
C VAL A 635 -5.96 4.46 52.73
N SER A 636 -6.46 3.71 51.76
CA SER A 636 -5.64 2.89 50.87
C SER A 636 -4.77 3.74 49.93
N PRO A 637 -3.82 3.14 49.18
CA PRO A 637 -3.33 3.73 47.95
C PRO A 637 -4.49 3.90 46.96
N GLY A 638 -4.35 4.86 46.04
CA GLY A 638 -5.33 5.04 44.96
C GLY A 638 -5.29 3.88 43.97
N SER A 639 -6.40 3.64 43.29
CA SER A 639 -6.45 2.77 42.11
C SER A 639 -5.58 3.31 40.98
N GLU A 640 -5.43 2.54 39.90
CA GLU A 640 -5.05 3.14 38.61
C GLU A 640 -6.04 4.25 38.25
N VAL A 641 -5.55 5.30 37.58
CA VAL A 641 -6.39 6.39 37.10
C VAL A 641 -7.11 5.92 35.85
N VAL A 642 -8.43 6.06 35.84
CA VAL A 642 -9.28 5.72 34.69
C VAL A 642 -9.97 6.96 34.17
N SER A 643 -10.30 7.01 32.88
CA SER A 643 -10.98 8.16 32.28
C SER A 643 -12.36 7.80 31.74
N GLY A 644 -13.19 8.82 31.58
CA GLY A 644 -14.43 8.77 30.82
C GLY A 644 -14.65 10.11 30.11
N GLU A 645 -15.36 10.07 28.99
CA GLU A 645 -15.62 11.26 28.18
C GLU A 645 -17.08 11.70 28.34
N VAL A 646 -17.26 13.01 28.52
CA VAL A 646 -18.57 13.65 28.50
C VAL A 646 -18.66 14.39 27.18
N GLN A 647 -19.59 14.00 26.33
CA GLN A 647 -19.87 14.69 25.06
C GLN A 647 -20.80 15.88 25.28
#